data_AF-A0A355DRN3-F1
#
_entry.id   AF-A0A355DRN3-F1
#
_cell.length_a   1.000
_cell.length_b   1.000
_cell.length_c   1.000
_cell.angle_alpha   90.00
_cell.angle_beta   90.00
_cell.angle_gamma   90.00
#
_symmetry.space_group_name_H-M   'P 1'
#
loop_
_entity.id
_entity.type
_entity.pdbx_description
1 polymer ?
#
loop_
_entity_poly.entity_id
_entity_poly.type
_entity_poly.pdbx_seq_one_letter_code
_entity_poly.pdbx_strand_id
1 'polypeptide(L)'
;MSNHPFAVSLNPDIQVTSTEDHYTLQSAETDPTAWLTFATTPGISMAVDHLKVGNTTTASLVQALAELDGEAAGEQFALTLQKLGEQGWLNYAVLPLAVAIPMVETARLNPSESDWVHTSVGLVPSAAQRPYAGVMVLESPDSEFQVKLLDWRANALLAQLAEPKPLAKLTPPPDLGPETAYQFFDLLRAAGFLTIKYEPSSLVASESNESMETALADTSGETEEVATQLNEVQEALSAIQPTETEMIAEEAESFDVGFRASTQPTETFQPTTEVIDSETSASEVESNVVEDEIESAAVSASEVESSATPKISVALHPHDLDDRIPGLANLHNQTLGDPRITIVIIDGDPDHTLSCFEGAEVSKVFPYWHEPAEAIPTEDYATFQDIRDQGFKGKAKQESLEAALPETRNRVELNDHACQVTSIIVGQEHSPVFGLAPRCRIINMPHDAILTPDNDIALNGYSEIISPLNMVRALEFALELGANIIHCGFCRPTQTGEGEELLVQAVKKCLDNNVLIVSPTGNNSGECWCMPAVLPGTLAVGAAKVDGTPCHFSNWGGNYAEEGILAPGEDILGAQPCTEKPVRLTGTSMAAPVITGISALLMSLQLQEGKPVDAEAVRAALLNTAIKCDPKVVEEPERCLRGFVNIPSAMRVLFGQPSVTISFAGDQVTRTERAGYAIPNATATSASMAAVATSSVGDSAVAMPAATPMAVEATVTAAADPATVEASTAFSGNVYALGTLGYDFGDETRRDTFKERMA
;
A
#
# COMPACT_ATOMS: atom_id res chain seq x y z
N MET A 1 -26.42 15.77 25.32
CA MET A 1 -27.43 16.22 24.34
C MET A 1 -26.80 17.36 23.59
N SER A 2 -26.18 17.04 22.47
CA SER A 2 -25.28 17.95 21.76
C SER A 2 -25.84 18.11 20.35
N ASN A 3 -26.26 19.31 19.99
CA ASN A 3 -26.57 19.64 18.60
C ASN A 3 -25.22 19.62 17.86
N HIS A 4 -25.11 18.79 16.83
CA HIS A 4 -23.86 18.52 16.13
C HIS A 4 -23.85 19.32 14.81
N PRO A 5 -23.26 20.53 14.78
CA PRO A 5 -23.36 21.40 13.60
C PRO A 5 -22.46 20.91 12.46
N PHE A 6 -22.97 20.99 11.22
CA PHE A 6 -22.21 20.67 10.01
C PHE A 6 -21.40 21.88 9.53
N ALA A 7 -20.24 21.63 8.93
CA ALA A 7 -19.55 22.66 8.18
C ALA A 7 -20.30 22.93 6.87
N VAL A 8 -20.32 24.19 6.42
CA VAL A 8 -21.08 24.62 5.24
C VAL A 8 -20.20 25.21 4.17
N SER A 9 -20.45 24.83 2.91
CA SER A 9 -19.83 25.43 1.72
C SER A 9 -20.86 25.73 0.64
N LEU A 10 -20.51 26.61 -0.30
CA LEU A 10 -21.31 26.80 -1.50
C LEU A 10 -21.25 25.58 -2.41
N ASN A 11 -22.37 25.24 -3.02
CA ASN A 11 -22.44 24.25 -4.09
C ASN A 11 -21.52 24.69 -5.26
N PRO A 12 -20.66 23.80 -5.82
CA PRO A 12 -19.78 24.11 -6.96
C PRO A 12 -20.47 24.77 -8.15
N ASP A 13 -21.76 24.56 -8.33
CA ASP A 13 -22.54 25.14 -9.44
C ASP A 13 -22.88 26.63 -9.22
N ILE A 14 -22.58 27.17 -8.05
CA ILE A 14 -22.77 28.58 -7.70
C ILE A 14 -21.51 29.38 -8.03
N GLN A 15 -21.63 30.27 -9.00
CA GLN A 15 -20.58 31.22 -9.35
C GLN A 15 -20.59 32.42 -8.40
N VAL A 16 -19.41 32.71 -7.84
CA VAL A 16 -19.18 33.92 -7.03
C VAL A 16 -18.40 34.92 -7.87
N THR A 17 -19.02 36.05 -8.18
CA THR A 17 -18.35 37.19 -8.81
C THR A 17 -18.15 38.32 -7.80
N SER A 18 -17.02 39.01 -7.89
CA SER A 18 -16.65 40.09 -6.98
C SER A 18 -16.34 41.35 -7.78
N THR A 19 -16.89 42.47 -7.33
CA THR A 19 -16.60 43.83 -7.79
C THR A 19 -16.10 44.65 -6.60
N GLU A 20 -15.58 45.87 -6.83
CA GLU A 20 -15.06 46.72 -5.73
C GLU A 20 -16.11 46.95 -4.63
N ASP A 21 -17.40 47.06 -4.99
CA ASP A 21 -18.47 47.42 -4.06
C ASP A 21 -19.37 46.24 -3.65
N HIS A 22 -19.42 45.15 -4.44
CA HIS A 22 -20.39 44.07 -4.22
C HIS A 22 -19.86 42.67 -4.60
N TYR A 23 -20.33 41.65 -3.87
CA TYR A 23 -20.30 40.25 -4.28
C TYR A 23 -21.64 39.84 -4.89
N THR A 24 -21.60 39.02 -5.93
CA THR A 24 -22.79 38.46 -6.58
C THR A 24 -22.66 36.94 -6.66
N LEU A 25 -23.64 36.23 -6.10
CA LEU A 25 -23.77 34.77 -6.16
C LEU A 25 -24.87 34.42 -7.17
N GLN A 26 -24.56 33.53 -8.12
CA GLN A 26 -25.47 33.13 -9.19
C GLN A 26 -25.33 31.64 -9.50
N SER A 27 -26.45 30.94 -9.67
CA SER A 27 -26.47 29.55 -10.16
C SER A 27 -26.20 29.49 -11.66
N ALA A 28 -25.39 28.53 -12.10
CA ALA A 28 -25.07 28.30 -13.51
C ALA A 28 -26.22 27.65 -14.30
N GLU A 29 -27.15 26.96 -13.63
CA GLU A 29 -28.19 26.13 -14.27
C GLU A 29 -29.59 26.75 -14.27
N THR A 30 -29.85 27.80 -13.48
CA THR A 30 -31.20 28.37 -13.29
C THR A 30 -31.46 29.71 -13.98
N ASP A 31 -32.74 30.11 -13.98
CA ASP A 31 -33.31 31.37 -14.50
C ASP A 31 -32.36 32.57 -14.25
N PRO A 32 -31.97 33.34 -15.28
CA PRO A 32 -31.00 34.45 -15.20
C PRO A 32 -31.42 35.61 -14.27
N THR A 33 -32.51 35.47 -13.53
CA THR A 33 -33.04 36.42 -12.54
C THR A 33 -32.77 36.05 -11.08
N ALA A 34 -32.26 34.84 -10.78
CA ALA A 34 -31.95 34.37 -9.42
C ALA A 34 -30.47 34.62 -9.05
N TRP A 35 -30.18 35.80 -8.52
CA TRP A 35 -28.85 36.23 -8.04
C TRP A 35 -28.97 36.95 -6.69
N LEU A 36 -28.03 36.66 -5.78
CA LEU A 36 -27.91 37.38 -4.51
C LEU A 36 -26.72 38.33 -4.57
N THR A 37 -26.94 39.57 -4.14
CA THR A 37 -25.89 40.59 -4.10
C THR A 37 -25.65 41.06 -2.67
N PHE A 38 -24.38 41.13 -2.28
CA PHE A 38 -23.93 41.58 -0.96
C PHE A 38 -22.95 42.73 -1.12
N ALA A 39 -22.95 43.69 -0.20
CA ALA A 39 -21.92 44.72 -0.17
C ALA A 39 -20.56 44.12 0.25
N THR A 40 -19.45 44.65 -0.27
CA THR A 40 -18.08 44.25 0.11
C THR A 40 -17.71 44.82 1.48
N THR A 41 -18.20 44.20 2.55
CA THR A 41 -17.75 44.47 3.93
C THR A 41 -16.68 43.47 4.36
N PRO A 42 -15.88 43.78 5.41
CA PRO A 42 -14.92 42.84 5.96
C PRO A 42 -15.54 41.51 6.38
N GLY A 43 -16.68 41.53 7.09
CA GLY A 43 -17.37 40.32 7.53
C GLY A 43 -17.97 39.51 6.36
N ILE A 44 -18.54 40.16 5.34
CA ILE A 44 -19.05 39.45 4.15
C ILE A 44 -17.91 38.83 3.35
N SER A 45 -16.78 39.51 3.18
CA SER A 45 -15.61 38.97 2.48
C SER A 45 -15.09 37.71 3.19
N MET A 46 -14.94 37.79 4.52
CA MET A 46 -14.57 36.66 5.36
C MET A 46 -15.58 35.49 5.23
N ALA A 47 -16.87 35.78 5.27
CA ALA A 47 -17.91 34.76 5.16
C ALA A 47 -17.91 34.06 3.79
N VAL A 48 -17.74 34.82 2.70
CA VAL A 48 -17.64 34.27 1.33
C VAL A 48 -16.41 33.38 1.20
N ASP A 49 -15.26 33.76 1.76
CA ASP A 49 -14.04 32.96 1.70
C ASP A 49 -14.19 31.65 2.48
N HIS A 50 -14.77 31.68 3.67
CA HIS A 50 -15.08 30.48 4.42
C HIS A 50 -16.10 29.56 3.73
N LEU A 51 -17.12 30.14 3.08
CA LEU A 51 -18.10 29.37 2.29
C LEU A 51 -17.50 28.73 1.04
N LYS A 52 -16.41 29.27 0.47
CA LYS A 52 -15.66 28.61 -0.60
C LYS A 52 -14.87 27.41 -0.10
N VAL A 53 -14.30 27.50 1.12
CA VAL A 53 -13.44 26.46 1.70
C VAL A 53 -14.26 25.35 2.36
N GLY A 54 -15.37 25.67 3.04
CA GLY A 54 -16.24 24.69 3.69
C GLY A 54 -15.78 24.19 5.05
N ASN A 55 -15.03 25.00 5.81
CA ASN A 55 -14.40 24.59 7.07
C ASN A 55 -15.06 25.15 8.35
N THR A 56 -16.24 25.77 8.24
CA THR A 56 -16.88 26.46 9.36
C THR A 56 -18.39 26.21 9.38
N THR A 57 -19.01 26.42 10.54
CA THR A 57 -20.45 26.23 10.74
C THR A 57 -21.22 27.52 10.49
N THR A 58 -22.53 27.42 10.23
CA THR A 58 -23.40 28.60 10.08
C THR A 58 -23.39 29.50 11.32
N ALA A 59 -23.37 28.92 12.52
CA ALA A 59 -23.32 29.66 13.77
C ALA A 59 -22.00 30.44 13.93
N SER A 60 -20.87 29.79 13.65
CA SER A 60 -19.55 30.42 13.68
C SER A 60 -19.42 31.55 12.65
N LEU A 61 -19.97 31.37 11.44
CA LEU A 61 -20.01 32.42 10.42
C LEU A 61 -20.81 33.63 10.86
N VAL A 62 -22.02 33.41 11.38
CA VAL A 62 -22.90 34.48 11.86
C VAL A 62 -22.25 35.25 13.01
N GLN A 63 -21.60 34.54 13.94
CA GLN A 63 -20.90 35.17 15.05
C GLN A 63 -19.71 36.01 14.56
N ALA A 64 -18.82 35.44 13.74
CA ALA A 64 -17.65 36.15 13.24
C ALA A 64 -18.03 37.37 12.40
N LEU A 65 -19.12 37.27 11.61
CA LEU A 65 -19.64 38.41 10.87
C LEU A 65 -20.23 39.48 11.80
N ALA A 66 -20.96 39.07 12.85
CA ALA A 66 -21.47 40.01 13.86
C ALA A 66 -20.35 40.76 14.59
N GLU A 67 -19.22 40.10 14.84
CA GLU A 67 -18.04 40.73 15.46
C GLU A 67 -17.36 41.75 14.55
N LEU A 68 -17.36 41.52 13.23
CA LEU A 68 -16.71 42.40 12.24
C LEU A 68 -17.61 43.55 11.78
N ASP A 69 -18.86 43.25 11.46
CA ASP A 69 -19.79 44.18 10.79
C ASP A 69 -21.00 44.58 11.67
N GLY A 70 -21.09 44.05 12.90
CA GLY A 70 -22.12 44.34 13.90
C GLY A 70 -23.26 43.32 13.96
N GLU A 71 -23.94 43.24 15.12
CA GLU A 71 -25.00 42.23 15.38
C GLU A 71 -26.12 42.21 14.33
N ALA A 72 -26.58 43.37 13.87
CA ALA A 72 -27.62 43.46 12.85
C ALA A 72 -27.19 42.86 11.50
N ALA A 73 -25.89 42.94 11.16
CA ALA A 73 -25.35 42.32 9.96
C ALA A 73 -25.30 40.79 10.12
N GLY A 74 -24.92 40.30 11.31
CA GLY A 74 -24.98 38.88 11.67
C GLY A 74 -26.39 38.29 11.54
N GLU A 75 -27.40 38.95 12.11
CA GLU A 75 -28.81 38.52 12.02
C GLU A 75 -29.31 38.48 10.56
N GLN A 76 -28.98 39.49 9.76
CA GLN A 76 -29.33 39.51 8.34
C GLN A 76 -28.62 38.41 7.55
N PHE A 77 -27.36 38.11 7.89
CA PHE A 77 -26.61 37.05 7.25
C PHE A 77 -27.14 35.66 7.65
N ALA A 78 -27.62 35.46 8.88
CA ALA A 78 -28.28 34.23 9.30
C ALA A 78 -29.53 33.94 8.43
N LEU A 79 -30.37 34.95 8.19
CA LEU A 79 -31.52 34.84 7.26
C LEU A 79 -31.08 34.55 5.82
N THR A 80 -29.90 35.03 5.43
CA THR A 80 -29.32 34.76 4.11
C THR A 80 -28.87 33.31 3.99
N LEU A 81 -28.12 32.79 4.97
CA LEU A 81 -27.71 31.39 5.00
C LEU A 81 -28.91 30.44 4.97
N GLN A 82 -30.01 30.79 5.66
CA GLN A 82 -31.25 30.04 5.57
C GLN A 82 -31.80 30.01 4.14
N LYS A 83 -31.86 31.16 3.45
CA LYS A 83 -32.30 31.23 2.05
C LYS A 83 -31.41 30.42 1.11
N LEU A 84 -30.09 30.50 1.29
CA LEU A 84 -29.13 29.71 0.50
C LEU A 84 -29.36 28.21 0.69
N GLY A 85 -29.58 27.77 1.94
CA GLY A 85 -29.95 26.38 2.23
C GLY A 85 -31.28 25.97 1.60
N GLU A 86 -32.31 26.82 1.67
CA GLU A 86 -33.63 26.57 1.07
C GLU A 86 -33.61 26.51 -0.46
N GLN A 87 -32.58 27.05 -1.10
CA GLN A 87 -32.34 27.01 -2.55
C GLN A 87 -31.40 25.87 -2.98
N GLY A 88 -30.94 25.02 -2.04
CA GLY A 88 -29.97 23.97 -2.35
C GLY A 88 -28.58 24.51 -2.73
N TRP A 89 -28.24 25.73 -2.32
CA TRP A 89 -26.94 26.35 -2.65
C TRP A 89 -25.84 26.00 -1.64
N LEU A 90 -26.19 25.29 -0.56
CA LEU A 90 -25.25 24.90 0.48
C LEU A 90 -25.02 23.39 0.48
N ASN A 91 -23.74 23.01 0.52
CA ASN A 91 -23.30 21.67 0.87
C ASN A 91 -23.05 21.59 2.38
N TYR A 92 -23.25 20.41 2.94
CA TYR A 92 -23.08 20.16 4.37
C TYR A 92 -22.04 19.08 4.60
N ALA A 93 -21.01 19.37 5.39
CA ALA A 93 -19.85 18.50 5.57
C ALA A 93 -19.65 18.09 7.03
N VAL A 94 -19.24 16.83 7.20
CA VAL A 94 -18.64 16.30 8.42
C VAL A 94 -17.25 15.85 8.01
N LEU A 95 -16.26 16.74 8.19
CA LEU A 95 -14.89 16.45 7.77
C LEU A 95 -14.18 15.59 8.83
N PRO A 96 -13.34 14.62 8.42
CA PRO A 96 -12.99 14.29 7.03
C PRO A 96 -13.94 13.28 6.35
N LEU A 97 -15.04 12.90 6.99
CA LEU A 97 -15.86 11.74 6.60
C LEU A 97 -16.68 11.93 5.32
N ALA A 98 -17.46 12.99 5.21
CA ALA A 98 -18.45 13.11 4.13
C ALA A 98 -18.94 14.53 3.86
N VAL A 99 -19.48 14.72 2.65
CA VAL A 99 -20.16 15.94 2.21
C VAL A 99 -21.50 15.57 1.57
N ALA A 100 -22.60 16.06 2.14
CA ALA A 100 -23.93 15.99 1.53
C ALA A 100 -24.11 17.14 0.54
N ILE A 101 -24.42 16.77 -0.71
CA ILE A 101 -24.61 17.68 -1.83
C ILE A 101 -26.08 17.60 -2.26
N PRO A 102 -26.81 18.73 -2.31
CA PRO A 102 -28.18 18.75 -2.80
C PRO A 102 -28.23 18.41 -4.29
N MET A 103 -29.13 17.50 -4.67
CA MET A 103 -29.35 17.11 -6.07
C MET A 103 -30.46 17.90 -6.76
N VAL A 104 -31.27 18.63 -5.98
CA VAL A 104 -32.38 19.47 -6.44
C VAL A 104 -32.38 20.79 -5.69
N GLU A 105 -32.87 21.86 -6.33
CA GLU A 105 -32.90 23.21 -5.74
C GLU A 105 -33.82 23.33 -4.53
N THR A 106 -34.74 22.38 -4.34
CA THR A 106 -35.65 22.36 -3.18
C THR A 106 -35.12 21.51 -2.03
N ALA A 107 -33.92 20.96 -2.14
CA ALA A 107 -33.35 20.03 -1.18
C ALA A 107 -33.24 20.68 0.20
N ARG A 108 -33.86 20.08 1.22
CA ARG A 108 -33.82 20.59 2.60
C ARG A 108 -33.16 19.60 3.53
N LEU A 109 -32.03 20.00 4.12
CA LEU A 109 -31.45 19.26 5.22
C LEU A 109 -32.32 19.49 6.47
N ASN A 110 -32.78 18.43 7.12
CA ASN A 110 -33.64 18.54 8.32
C ASN A 110 -32.86 18.12 9.58
N PRO A 111 -32.08 19.05 10.19
CA PRO A 111 -31.39 18.78 11.44
C PRO A 111 -32.40 18.79 12.59
N SER A 112 -32.93 17.63 12.96
CA SER A 112 -33.74 17.47 14.17
C SER A 112 -32.88 17.06 15.37
N GLU A 113 -33.33 17.31 16.60
CA GLU A 113 -32.64 16.78 17.78
C GLU A 113 -32.72 15.24 17.82
N SER A 114 -31.63 14.59 18.23
CA SER A 114 -31.51 13.14 18.21
C SER A 114 -31.49 12.57 19.62
N ASP A 115 -32.52 11.78 19.98
CA ASP A 115 -32.44 10.91 21.15
C ASP A 115 -31.81 9.57 20.75
N TRP A 116 -30.50 9.59 20.51
CA TRP A 116 -29.75 8.42 20.06
C TRP A 116 -29.67 7.30 21.10
N VAL A 117 -29.99 7.58 22.37
CA VAL A 117 -29.87 6.62 23.47
C VAL A 117 -30.91 5.50 23.38
N HIS A 118 -32.09 5.78 22.81
CA HIS A 118 -33.21 4.84 22.72
C HIS A 118 -33.59 4.47 21.28
N THR A 119 -32.66 4.68 20.35
CA THR A 119 -32.92 4.58 18.92
C THR A 119 -32.01 3.55 18.26
N SER A 120 -32.61 2.56 17.59
CA SER A 120 -31.92 1.66 16.67
C SER A 120 -31.94 2.26 15.27
N VAL A 121 -30.76 2.32 14.63
CA VAL A 121 -30.56 2.93 13.31
C VAL A 121 -30.04 1.92 12.30
N GLY A 122 -30.51 2.02 11.06
CA GLY A 122 -29.99 1.26 9.92
C GLY A 122 -30.13 2.04 8.62
N LEU A 123 -29.41 1.67 7.57
CA LEU A 123 -29.54 2.33 6.27
C LEU A 123 -30.93 2.10 5.65
N VAL A 124 -31.43 3.11 4.93
CA VAL A 124 -32.64 2.91 4.11
C VAL A 124 -32.36 1.83 3.05
N PRO A 125 -33.27 0.87 2.81
CA PRO A 125 -33.01 -0.23 1.86
C PRO A 125 -32.76 0.22 0.42
N SER A 126 -33.24 1.41 0.07
CA SER A 126 -33.06 2.05 -1.22
C SER A 126 -31.72 2.79 -1.37
N ALA A 127 -30.95 2.94 -0.28
CA ALA A 127 -29.64 3.55 -0.33
C ALA A 127 -28.63 2.58 -0.97
N ALA A 128 -27.97 3.06 -2.01
CA ALA A 128 -26.92 2.34 -2.69
C ALA A 128 -25.64 3.18 -2.71
N GLN A 129 -24.53 2.49 -2.48
CA GLN A 129 -23.20 3.06 -2.73
C GLN A 129 -22.85 2.85 -4.20
N ARG A 130 -22.37 3.90 -4.87
CA ARG A 130 -21.79 3.78 -6.21
C ARG A 130 -20.56 4.67 -6.36
N PRO A 131 -19.59 4.28 -7.19
CA PRO A 131 -18.51 5.18 -7.57
C PRO A 131 -19.06 6.29 -8.49
N TYR A 132 -18.70 7.54 -8.20
CA TYR A 132 -19.00 8.68 -9.06
C TYR A 132 -17.83 9.66 -9.05
N ALA A 133 -17.26 9.93 -10.23
CA ALA A 133 -16.13 10.85 -10.42
C ALA A 133 -14.94 10.57 -9.48
N GLY A 134 -14.61 9.28 -9.24
CA GLY A 134 -13.47 8.88 -8.41
C GLY A 134 -13.71 8.93 -6.89
N VAL A 135 -14.93 9.23 -6.44
CA VAL A 135 -15.32 9.24 -5.02
C VAL A 135 -16.52 8.31 -4.84
N MET A 136 -16.60 7.62 -3.69
CA MET A 136 -17.79 6.84 -3.35
C MET A 136 -18.92 7.78 -2.96
N VAL A 137 -20.09 7.59 -3.57
CA VAL A 137 -21.29 8.34 -3.22
C VAL A 137 -22.36 7.41 -2.70
N LEU A 138 -23.06 7.86 -1.66
CA LEU A 138 -24.28 7.25 -1.17
C LEU A 138 -25.46 8.01 -1.78
N GLU A 139 -26.32 7.27 -2.47
CA GLU A 139 -27.52 7.79 -3.11
C GLU A 139 -28.73 6.96 -2.76
N SER A 140 -29.89 7.60 -2.69
CA SER A 140 -31.18 6.94 -2.55
C SER A 140 -32.19 7.67 -3.41
N PRO A 141 -33.05 6.97 -4.16
CA PRO A 141 -34.22 7.56 -4.82
C PRO A 141 -35.14 8.35 -3.86
N ASP A 142 -35.07 8.05 -2.56
CA ASP A 142 -35.88 8.67 -1.53
C ASP A 142 -35.19 9.89 -0.87
N SER A 143 -33.96 10.22 -1.28
CA SER A 143 -33.19 11.36 -0.78
C SER A 143 -33.02 12.44 -1.85
N GLU A 144 -33.15 13.69 -1.44
CA GLU A 144 -32.84 14.87 -2.25
C GLU A 144 -31.34 15.21 -2.25
N PHE A 145 -30.51 14.40 -1.57
CA PHE A 145 -29.08 14.60 -1.41
C PHE A 145 -28.28 13.41 -1.97
N GLN A 146 -27.11 13.71 -2.50
CA GLN A 146 -26.03 12.77 -2.74
C GLN A 146 -24.97 12.98 -1.66
N VAL A 147 -24.59 11.94 -0.93
CA VAL A 147 -23.53 12.06 0.09
C VAL A 147 -22.22 11.51 -0.46
N LYS A 148 -21.25 12.39 -0.71
CA LYS A 148 -19.88 12.01 -1.05
C LYS A 148 -19.16 11.52 0.21
N LEU A 149 -18.62 10.32 0.14
CA LEU A 149 -17.86 9.69 1.21
C LEU A 149 -16.38 9.93 0.93
N LEU A 150 -15.78 10.81 1.71
CA LEU A 150 -14.41 11.32 1.49
C LEU A 150 -13.34 10.45 2.17
N ASP A 151 -13.75 9.65 3.15
CA ASP A 151 -12.85 8.86 3.99
C ASP A 151 -13.38 7.44 4.16
N TRP A 152 -12.48 6.46 4.22
CA TRP A 152 -12.83 5.05 4.38
C TRP A 152 -13.60 4.78 5.68
N ARG A 153 -13.37 5.59 6.72
CA ARG A 153 -14.06 5.48 8.01
C ARG A 153 -15.57 5.74 7.86
N ALA A 154 -15.98 6.56 6.90
CA ALA A 154 -17.40 6.75 6.57
C ALA A 154 -18.02 5.45 6.03
N ASN A 155 -17.30 4.73 5.16
CA ASN A 155 -17.73 3.43 4.65
C ASN A 155 -17.78 2.37 5.76
N ALA A 156 -16.81 2.38 6.69
CA ALA A 156 -16.81 1.46 7.84
C ALA A 156 -18.01 1.71 8.78
N LEU A 157 -18.37 2.98 9.01
CA LEU A 157 -19.57 3.34 9.76
C LEU A 157 -20.85 2.93 9.02
N LEU A 158 -20.92 3.10 7.69
CA LEU A 158 -22.05 2.65 6.86
C LEU A 158 -22.21 1.13 6.85
N ALA A 159 -21.11 0.37 6.78
CA ALA A 159 -21.13 -1.08 6.81
C ALA A 159 -21.73 -1.61 8.13
N GLN A 160 -21.47 -0.91 9.25
CA GLN A 160 -22.08 -1.25 10.52
C GLN A 160 -23.60 -1.01 10.52
N LEU A 161 -24.14 -0.17 9.64
CA LEU A 161 -25.57 0.11 9.50
C LEU A 161 -26.30 -0.79 8.48
N ALA A 162 -25.62 -1.80 7.92
CA ALA A 162 -26.25 -2.80 7.06
C ALA A 162 -27.39 -3.57 7.78
N GLU A 163 -27.29 -3.70 9.10
CA GLU A 163 -28.36 -4.20 9.96
C GLU A 163 -28.74 -3.13 10.99
N PRO A 164 -30.05 -2.90 11.26
CA PRO A 164 -30.49 -1.95 12.27
C PRO A 164 -29.91 -2.30 13.65
N LYS A 165 -29.19 -1.36 14.28
CA LYS A 165 -28.61 -1.54 15.62
C LYS A 165 -28.59 -0.26 16.46
N PRO A 166 -28.55 -0.37 17.80
CA PRO A 166 -28.38 0.79 18.67
C PRO A 166 -27.04 1.48 18.42
N LEU A 167 -27.04 2.82 18.42
CA LEU A 167 -25.84 3.62 18.19
C LEU A 167 -24.73 3.33 19.20
N ALA A 168 -25.09 3.01 20.45
CA ALA A 168 -24.16 2.63 21.52
C ALA A 168 -23.39 1.32 21.24
N LYS A 169 -23.85 0.50 20.29
CA LYS A 169 -23.16 -0.73 19.85
C LYS A 169 -22.30 -0.51 18.60
N LEU A 170 -22.28 0.70 18.05
CA LEU A 170 -21.37 1.05 16.97
C LEU A 170 -19.98 1.27 17.55
N THR A 171 -18.99 0.76 16.85
CA THR A 171 -17.59 0.95 17.20
C THR A 171 -17.01 1.91 16.18
N PRO A 172 -16.75 3.18 16.55
CA PRO A 172 -16.04 4.10 15.67
C PRO A 172 -14.71 3.47 15.21
N PRO A 173 -14.35 3.60 13.93
CA PRO A 173 -13.03 3.19 13.46
C PRO A 173 -11.89 3.84 14.27
N PRO A 174 -10.69 3.24 14.30
CA PRO A 174 -9.51 3.84 14.94
C PRO A 174 -9.30 5.29 14.49
N ASP A 175 -8.84 6.14 15.40
CA ASP A 175 -8.53 7.55 15.14
C ASP A 175 -9.73 8.39 14.66
N LEU A 176 -10.96 7.93 14.91
CA LEU A 176 -12.19 8.70 14.74
C LEU A 176 -12.84 8.96 16.10
N GLY A 177 -12.91 10.23 16.49
CA GLY A 177 -13.62 10.63 17.71
C GLY A 177 -15.11 10.25 17.65
N PRO A 178 -15.72 9.81 18.77
CA PRO A 178 -17.14 9.44 18.81
C PRO A 178 -18.05 10.59 18.36
N GLU A 179 -17.68 11.83 18.66
CA GLU A 179 -18.37 13.05 18.24
C GLU A 179 -18.46 13.19 16.71
N THR A 180 -17.38 12.90 15.99
CA THR A 180 -17.34 12.97 14.52
C THR A 180 -18.16 11.83 13.89
N ALA A 181 -18.15 10.65 14.51
CA ALA A 181 -19.02 9.55 14.09
C ALA A 181 -20.51 9.90 14.28
N TYR A 182 -20.88 10.50 15.41
CA TYR A 182 -22.25 10.95 15.67
C TYR A 182 -22.68 12.07 14.74
N GLN A 183 -21.82 13.05 14.48
CA GLN A 183 -22.03 14.07 13.45
C GLN A 183 -22.31 13.44 12.08
N PHE A 184 -21.56 12.40 11.70
CA PHE A 184 -21.79 11.70 10.43
C PHE A 184 -23.15 11.01 10.38
N PHE A 185 -23.58 10.35 11.46
CA PHE A 185 -24.92 9.76 11.51
C PHE A 185 -26.04 10.81 11.51
N ASP A 186 -25.83 11.95 12.17
CA ASP A 186 -26.75 13.09 12.10
C ASP A 186 -26.85 13.63 10.67
N LEU A 187 -25.73 13.73 9.94
CA LEU A 187 -25.73 14.13 8.53
C LEU A 187 -26.54 13.16 7.68
N LEU A 188 -26.29 11.85 7.80
CA LEU A 188 -27.01 10.82 7.05
C LEU A 188 -28.51 10.84 7.35
N ARG A 189 -28.89 10.99 8.62
CA ARG A 189 -30.29 11.10 9.02
C ARG A 189 -30.93 12.36 8.44
N ALA A 190 -30.28 13.50 8.58
CA ALA A 190 -30.80 14.79 8.12
C ALA A 190 -30.93 14.84 6.57
N ALA A 191 -30.10 14.06 5.87
CA ALA A 191 -30.15 13.83 4.44
C ALA A 191 -31.08 12.67 4.02
N GLY A 192 -31.76 11.98 4.94
CA GLY A 192 -32.77 10.96 4.62
C GLY A 192 -32.22 9.55 4.33
N PHE A 193 -31.00 9.23 4.75
CA PHE A 193 -30.35 7.94 4.51
C PHE A 193 -30.53 6.90 5.62
N LEU A 194 -31.12 7.26 6.76
CA LEU A 194 -31.30 6.37 7.90
C LEU A 194 -32.77 6.04 8.18
N THR A 195 -33.02 4.77 8.51
CA THR A 195 -34.25 4.29 9.15
C THR A 195 -34.09 4.34 10.67
N ILE A 196 -35.15 4.74 11.36
CA ILE A 196 -35.18 4.95 12.82
C ILE A 196 -36.23 4.01 13.40
N LYS A 197 -35.84 3.16 14.35
CA LYS A 197 -36.76 2.36 15.18
C LYS A 197 -36.58 2.74 16.64
N TYR A 198 -37.66 3.23 17.25
CA TYR A 198 -37.70 3.48 18.70
C TYR A 198 -37.87 2.15 19.44
N GLU A 199 -36.93 1.83 20.32
CA GLU A 199 -37.11 0.73 21.26
C GLU A 199 -37.90 1.24 22.47
N PRO A 200 -39.05 0.63 22.81
CA PRO A 200 -39.75 0.99 24.03
C PRO A 200 -38.88 0.60 25.24
N SER A 201 -38.60 1.55 26.11
CA SER A 201 -37.89 1.31 27.37
C SER A 201 -38.69 0.38 28.28
N SER A 202 -38.39 -0.92 28.24
CA SER A 202 -38.81 -1.88 29.25
C SER A 202 -37.61 -2.64 29.83
N LEU A 203 -37.24 -2.22 31.04
CA LEU A 203 -36.60 -3.00 32.12
C LEU A 203 -35.39 -3.88 31.76
N VAL A 204 -34.21 -3.35 32.07
CA VAL A 204 -32.99 -4.13 32.34
C VAL A 204 -33.23 -5.01 33.57
N ALA A 205 -33.35 -6.32 33.36
CA ALA A 205 -33.12 -7.33 34.40
C ALA A 205 -32.55 -8.61 33.77
N SER A 206 -31.23 -8.78 33.94
CA SER A 206 -30.48 -10.02 34.07
C SER A 206 -30.74 -11.18 33.09
N GLU A 207 -29.76 -11.48 32.24
CA GLU A 207 -29.48 -12.86 31.82
C GLU A 207 -28.02 -13.22 32.15
N SER A 208 -27.84 -13.62 33.40
CA SER A 208 -26.92 -14.67 33.80
C SER A 208 -27.75 -15.73 34.52
N ASN A 209 -28.24 -16.75 33.80
CA ASN A 209 -28.28 -18.15 34.22
C ASN A 209 -29.25 -19.00 33.35
N GLU A 210 -28.65 -20.03 32.76
CA GLU A 210 -29.11 -21.43 32.66
C GLU A 210 -30.51 -21.79 32.12
N SER A 211 -30.47 -22.53 31.00
CA SER A 211 -31.17 -23.79 30.69
C SER A 211 -32.42 -24.21 31.50
N MET A 212 -33.56 -24.35 30.82
CA MET A 212 -34.49 -25.52 30.80
C MET A 212 -35.91 -25.10 30.39
N GLU A 213 -36.39 -25.72 29.31
CA GLU A 213 -37.71 -26.36 29.18
C GLU A 213 -39.03 -25.56 29.37
N THR A 214 -39.74 -25.48 28.23
CA THR A 214 -41.17 -25.81 28.03
C THR A 214 -42.33 -24.97 28.59
N ALA A 215 -43.28 -24.78 27.65
CA ALA A 215 -44.74 -24.86 27.78
C ALA A 215 -45.55 -23.56 27.97
N LEU A 216 -46.21 -23.21 26.86
CA LEU A 216 -47.66 -23.00 26.73
C LEU A 216 -48.33 -21.85 27.51
N ALA A 217 -48.79 -20.90 26.70
CA ALA A 217 -50.20 -20.50 26.55
C ALA A 217 -50.84 -19.51 27.56
N ASP A 218 -51.29 -18.43 26.94
CA ASP A 218 -52.65 -17.86 27.03
C ASP A 218 -53.00 -16.78 28.08
N THR A 219 -53.71 -15.79 27.53
CA THR A 219 -54.76 -14.92 28.13
C THR A 219 -54.41 -13.61 28.87
N SER A 220 -54.62 -12.50 28.13
CA SER A 220 -55.65 -11.44 28.32
C SER A 220 -55.60 -10.40 29.46
N GLY A 221 -55.86 -9.14 29.07
CA GLY A 221 -56.62 -8.10 29.81
C GLY A 221 -55.77 -7.06 30.55
N GLU A 222 -55.70 -5.79 30.10
CA GLU A 222 -56.56 -4.62 30.50
C GLU A 222 -56.42 -4.25 32.00
N THR A 223 -56.26 -3.02 32.53
CA THR A 223 -56.19 -1.60 32.12
C THR A 223 -55.98 -0.77 33.43
N GLU A 224 -55.46 0.48 33.34
CA GLU A 224 -55.67 1.64 34.28
C GLU A 224 -55.14 1.54 35.74
N GLU A 225 -54.74 2.57 36.51
CA GLU A 225 -54.68 4.04 36.44
C GLU A 225 -53.82 4.56 37.65
N VAL A 226 -53.18 5.72 37.47
CA VAL A 226 -53.01 6.84 38.42
C VAL A 226 -52.10 6.76 39.68
N ALA A 227 -51.13 7.69 39.63
CA ALA A 227 -50.25 8.24 40.65
C ALA A 227 -50.85 8.57 42.03
N THR A 228 -50.06 8.38 43.09
CA THR A 228 -49.85 9.42 44.13
C THR A 228 -48.66 9.12 45.06
N GLN A 229 -47.99 10.21 45.46
CA GLN A 229 -47.21 10.41 46.70
C GLN A 229 -45.69 10.13 46.70
N LEU A 230 -44.96 11.19 46.36
CA LEU A 230 -43.66 11.56 46.92
C LEU A 230 -43.84 12.16 48.33
N ASN A 231 -43.04 11.68 49.28
CA ASN A 231 -42.44 12.35 50.47
C ASN A 231 -42.60 11.54 51.76
N GLU A 232 -41.49 10.95 52.18
CA GLU A 232 -41.05 10.48 53.51
C GLU A 232 -40.01 9.39 53.16
N VAL A 233 -38.71 9.62 53.20
CA VAL A 233 -37.90 9.75 54.41
C VAL A 233 -36.60 10.50 54.04
N GLN A 234 -36.54 11.77 54.43
CA GLN A 234 -35.29 12.51 54.59
C GLN A 234 -35.14 12.81 56.08
N GLU A 235 -34.73 11.80 56.85
CA GLU A 235 -34.12 11.92 58.19
C GLU A 235 -33.90 10.51 58.76
N ALA A 236 -32.79 9.87 58.36
CA ALA A 236 -32.03 8.94 59.18
C ALA A 236 -30.95 8.28 58.31
N LEU A 237 -29.76 8.88 58.31
CA LEU A 237 -28.44 8.22 58.39
C LEU A 237 -27.37 9.13 57.78
N SER A 238 -27.28 10.34 58.33
CA SER A 238 -26.03 11.08 58.41
C SER A 238 -25.23 10.52 59.59
N ALA A 239 -24.26 9.63 59.34
CA ALA A 239 -23.07 9.49 60.18
C ALA A 239 -22.00 8.69 59.44
N ILE A 240 -20.84 9.35 59.28
CA ILE A 240 -19.47 8.85 59.08
C ILE A 240 -18.84 9.33 57.75
N GLN A 241 -17.95 10.33 57.89
CA GLN A 241 -16.99 10.79 56.89
C GLN A 241 -15.83 9.79 56.72
N PRO A 242 -15.02 9.94 55.66
CA PRO A 242 -13.59 10.18 55.94
C PRO A 242 -12.91 11.23 55.05
N THR A 243 -11.78 11.69 55.57
CA THR A 243 -10.78 12.65 55.07
C THR A 243 -9.78 12.04 54.08
N GLU A 244 -9.22 12.90 53.22
CA GLU A 244 -8.09 12.67 52.31
C GLU A 244 -6.78 12.26 53.03
N THR A 245 -5.91 11.49 52.35
CA THR A 245 -4.47 11.78 52.06
C THR A 245 -3.80 10.59 51.34
N GLU A 246 -3.34 10.85 50.11
CA GLU A 246 -2.15 10.39 49.35
C GLU A 246 -1.46 9.00 49.47
N MET A 247 -1.24 8.48 48.24
CA MET A 247 -0.04 7.86 47.63
C MET A 247 0.33 6.36 47.75
N ILE A 248 0.18 5.71 46.57
CA ILE A 248 1.10 4.81 45.80
C ILE A 248 1.66 3.54 46.46
N ALA A 249 1.26 2.36 45.94
CA ALA A 249 2.12 1.25 45.48
C ALA A 249 1.30 0.01 45.03
N GLU A 250 1.75 -0.63 43.93
CA GLU A 250 1.64 -2.07 43.53
C GLU A 250 0.21 -2.68 43.38
N GLU A 251 -0.09 -3.64 42.49
CA GLU A 251 0.63 -4.86 42.10
C GLU A 251 0.31 -5.30 40.65
N ALA A 252 1.30 -5.95 40.03
CA ALA A 252 1.15 -6.83 38.89
C ALA A 252 0.90 -8.27 39.39
N GLU A 253 0.07 -9.05 38.70
CA GLU A 253 0.03 -10.50 38.86
C GLU A 253 0.52 -11.22 37.60
N SER A 254 1.60 -11.97 37.81
CA SER A 254 2.16 -13.01 36.95
C SER A 254 1.52 -14.37 37.24
N PHE A 255 1.48 -15.27 36.26
CA PHE A 255 1.57 -16.71 36.53
C PHE A 255 2.50 -17.43 35.52
N ASP A 256 3.36 -18.27 36.09
CA ASP A 256 4.59 -18.87 35.58
C ASP A 256 4.48 -20.41 35.57
N VAL A 257 5.17 -21.10 34.64
CA VAL A 257 5.96 -22.36 34.79
C VAL A 257 6.77 -22.51 33.49
N GLY A 258 8.08 -22.79 33.38
CA GLY A 258 9.17 -23.09 34.32
C GLY A 258 10.16 -24.06 33.65
N PHE A 259 11.45 -23.70 33.50
CA PHE A 259 12.54 -24.69 33.42
C PHE A 259 13.84 -24.18 34.04
N ARG A 260 14.44 -25.04 34.87
CA ARG A 260 15.52 -24.78 35.84
C ARG A 260 16.91 -24.60 35.22
N ALA A 261 17.66 -23.64 35.74
CA ALA A 261 19.12 -23.61 35.75
C ALA A 261 19.66 -23.86 37.17
N SER A 262 20.84 -24.49 37.28
CA SER A 262 21.57 -24.73 38.53
C SER A 262 22.70 -23.70 38.71
N THR A 263 22.50 -22.78 39.66
CA THR A 263 23.41 -22.23 40.70
C THR A 263 24.92 -22.56 40.58
N GLN A 264 25.91 -21.70 40.84
CA GLN A 264 26.06 -20.56 41.78
C GLN A 264 27.50 -19.93 41.63
N PRO A 265 27.98 -18.97 42.45
CA PRO A 265 28.08 -17.54 42.15
C PRO A 265 29.51 -16.96 42.06
N THR A 266 29.54 -15.69 41.67
CA THR A 266 30.66 -14.75 41.53
C THR A 266 31.25 -14.28 42.87
N GLU A 267 32.58 -14.12 42.92
CA GLU A 267 33.26 -13.18 43.82
C GLU A 267 33.92 -12.05 43.01
N THR A 268 33.73 -10.84 43.52
CA THR A 268 34.25 -9.52 43.12
C THR A 268 35.78 -9.41 43.19
N PHE A 269 36.40 -8.61 42.29
CA PHE A 269 37.34 -7.54 42.67
C PHE A 269 37.64 -6.59 41.48
N GLN A 270 37.68 -5.30 41.79
CA GLN A 270 37.91 -4.16 40.90
C GLN A 270 39.43 -3.82 40.77
N PRO A 271 39.85 -2.84 39.96
CA PRO A 271 40.89 -2.98 38.94
C PRO A 271 42.27 -2.43 39.36
N THR A 272 43.31 -2.81 38.62
CA THR A 272 44.59 -2.06 38.60
C THR A 272 45.06 -1.84 37.17
N THR A 273 45.34 -0.58 36.88
CA THR A 273 45.99 -0.01 35.69
C THR A 273 47.47 -0.37 35.62
N GLU A 274 47.97 -0.74 34.44
CA GLU A 274 49.35 -0.46 33.98
C GLU A 274 49.41 -0.62 32.44
N VAL A 275 49.50 0.50 31.72
CA VAL A 275 50.67 0.96 30.94
C VAL A 275 51.08 0.02 29.79
N ILE A 276 50.82 0.50 28.57
CA ILE A 276 51.27 -0.05 27.30
C ILE A 276 52.61 0.62 26.97
N ASP A 277 53.65 -0.17 26.67
CA ASP A 277 54.69 0.29 25.75
C ASP A 277 55.36 -0.88 24.98
N SER A 278 55.28 -0.73 23.66
CA SER A 278 56.22 -1.04 22.57
C SER A 278 57.08 -2.33 22.46
N GLU A 279 57.05 -2.82 21.21
CA GLU A 279 58.16 -3.34 20.38
C GLU A 279 58.50 -4.85 20.27
N THR A 280 58.24 -5.36 19.06
CA THR A 280 59.06 -6.26 18.20
C THR A 280 59.60 -7.58 18.75
N SER A 281 59.28 -8.68 18.06
CA SER A 281 60.23 -9.44 17.21
C SER A 281 59.68 -10.80 16.77
N ALA A 282 60.06 -11.19 15.56
CA ALA A 282 59.71 -12.44 14.88
C ALA A 282 60.36 -13.67 15.52
N SER A 283 59.69 -14.83 15.44
CA SER A 283 60.36 -16.10 15.15
C SER A 283 59.36 -17.15 14.65
N GLU A 284 59.75 -17.76 13.53
CA GLU A 284 59.21 -18.98 12.95
C GLU A 284 59.43 -20.17 13.88
N VAL A 285 58.44 -21.06 14.04
CA VAL A 285 58.69 -22.50 14.27
C VAL A 285 57.56 -23.31 13.62
N GLU A 286 58.00 -24.31 12.87
CA GLU A 286 57.25 -25.24 12.02
C GLU A 286 56.37 -26.25 12.78
N SER A 287 55.38 -26.75 12.03
CA SER A 287 54.88 -28.14 11.93
C SER A 287 54.64 -28.97 13.20
N ASN A 288 53.41 -29.50 13.31
CA ASN A 288 53.24 -30.95 13.42
C ASN A 288 51.87 -31.39 12.90
N VAL A 289 51.93 -32.22 11.86
CA VAL A 289 50.88 -33.09 11.33
C VAL A 289 50.74 -34.29 12.26
N VAL A 290 49.52 -34.70 12.56
CA VAL A 290 49.22 -36.06 13.03
C VAL A 290 48.03 -36.57 12.21
N GLU A 291 48.34 -37.48 11.29
CA GLU A 291 47.42 -38.39 10.63
C GLU A 291 47.03 -39.51 11.62
N ASP A 292 45.76 -39.90 11.64
CA ASP A 292 45.33 -41.20 12.15
C ASP A 292 44.31 -41.79 11.15
N GLU A 293 44.77 -42.75 10.36
CA GLU A 293 43.95 -43.71 9.62
C GLU A 293 43.81 -44.99 10.46
N ILE A 294 42.60 -45.52 10.70
CA ILE A 294 42.36 -46.98 10.83
C ILE A 294 40.95 -47.37 10.30
N GLU A 295 41.00 -48.12 9.20
CA GLU A 295 40.28 -49.35 8.78
C GLU A 295 38.73 -49.44 8.72
N SER A 296 38.31 -49.50 7.45
CA SER A 296 37.33 -50.36 6.76
C SER A 296 36.69 -51.56 7.49
N ALA A 297 35.37 -51.70 7.27
CA ALA A 297 34.71 -52.99 7.08
C ALA A 297 33.78 -52.92 5.85
N ALA A 298 34.08 -53.74 4.85
CA ALA A 298 33.32 -53.89 3.62
C ALA A 298 32.31 -55.04 3.72
N VAL A 299 31.06 -54.82 3.25
CA VAL A 299 30.11 -55.88 2.88
C VAL A 299 29.41 -55.46 1.57
N SER A 300 29.25 -56.43 0.67
CA SER A 300 29.05 -56.28 -0.78
C SER A 300 27.70 -55.76 -1.29
N ALA A 301 27.83 -55.09 -2.43
CA ALA A 301 26.90 -54.64 -3.47
C ALA A 301 25.63 -55.46 -3.79
N SER A 302 24.55 -54.72 -4.09
CA SER A 302 23.84 -54.80 -5.38
C SER A 302 22.93 -53.58 -5.63
N GLU A 303 23.20 -52.89 -6.74
CA GLU A 303 22.29 -52.08 -7.60
C GLU A 303 21.53 -50.87 -6.99
N VAL A 304 21.89 -49.65 -7.45
CA VAL A 304 21.00 -48.66 -8.12
C VAL A 304 21.80 -47.34 -8.35
N GLU A 305 21.80 -46.92 -9.61
CA GLU A 305 22.03 -45.59 -10.21
C GLU A 305 23.03 -44.57 -9.60
N SER A 306 23.84 -44.02 -10.51
CA SER A 306 24.98 -43.14 -10.28
C SER A 306 24.65 -41.89 -9.44
N SER A 307 25.20 -41.82 -8.24
CA SER A 307 25.36 -40.57 -7.50
C SER A 307 26.50 -39.75 -8.12
N ALA A 308 26.14 -38.74 -8.90
CA ALA A 308 27.02 -37.59 -9.01
C ALA A 308 27.02 -36.91 -7.65
N THR A 309 28.12 -37.04 -6.90
CA THR A 309 28.41 -36.16 -5.75
C THR A 309 28.17 -34.71 -6.17
N PRO A 310 27.35 -33.93 -5.44
CA PRO A 310 27.15 -32.53 -5.77
C PRO A 310 28.51 -31.84 -5.65
N LYS A 311 29.03 -31.33 -6.76
CA LYS A 311 30.16 -30.42 -6.72
C LYS A 311 29.69 -29.21 -5.91
N ILE A 312 30.16 -29.10 -4.67
CA ILE A 312 30.01 -27.87 -3.88
C ILE A 312 30.68 -26.78 -4.71
N SER A 313 29.88 -25.88 -5.31
CA SER A 313 30.45 -24.76 -6.06
C SER A 313 31.07 -23.81 -5.05
N VAL A 314 32.38 -23.61 -5.13
CA VAL A 314 33.08 -22.61 -4.31
C VAL A 314 32.51 -21.23 -4.64
N ALA A 315 32.10 -20.47 -3.62
CA ALA A 315 31.72 -19.07 -3.78
C ALA A 315 32.96 -18.22 -4.09
N LEU A 316 33.04 -17.64 -5.28
CA LEU A 316 34.13 -16.74 -5.67
C LEU A 316 33.98 -15.37 -5.00
N HIS A 317 32.73 -14.99 -4.73
CA HIS A 317 32.33 -13.75 -4.09
C HIS A 317 31.43 -14.07 -2.89
N PRO A 318 32.00 -14.45 -1.72
CA PRO A 318 31.22 -14.84 -0.55
C PRO A 318 30.33 -13.69 -0.08
N HIS A 319 29.04 -13.96 0.06
CA HIS A 319 28.02 -12.99 0.47
C HIS A 319 27.32 -13.46 1.77
N ASP A 320 26.90 -12.52 2.63
CA ASP A 320 26.24 -12.79 3.93
C ASP A 320 24.99 -13.67 3.83
N LEU A 321 24.40 -13.75 2.63
CA LEU A 321 23.15 -14.45 2.36
C LEU A 321 23.32 -15.75 1.56
N ASP A 322 24.56 -16.18 1.26
CA ASP A 322 24.81 -17.39 0.46
C ASP A 322 24.18 -18.65 1.07
N ASP A 323 24.26 -18.79 2.40
CA ASP A 323 23.68 -19.93 3.12
C ASP A 323 22.14 -19.85 3.24
N ARG A 324 21.58 -18.65 3.12
CA ARG A 324 20.14 -18.38 3.26
C ARG A 324 19.42 -18.39 1.92
N ILE A 325 20.13 -18.15 0.81
CA ILE A 325 19.57 -18.07 -0.53
C ILE A 325 20.25 -19.13 -1.42
N PRO A 326 19.63 -20.31 -1.58
CA PRO A 326 20.17 -21.34 -2.44
C PRO A 326 20.44 -20.81 -3.84
N GLY A 327 21.65 -21.02 -4.35
CA GLY A 327 22.08 -20.62 -5.69
C GLY A 327 22.66 -19.21 -5.81
N LEU A 328 22.67 -18.39 -4.75
CA LEU A 328 23.21 -17.03 -4.80
C LEU A 328 24.70 -17.01 -5.19
N ALA A 329 25.54 -17.75 -4.46
CA ALA A 329 26.95 -17.91 -4.79
C ALA A 329 27.19 -18.32 -6.25
N ASN A 330 26.36 -19.21 -6.80
CA ASN A 330 26.48 -19.63 -8.20
C ASN A 330 26.10 -18.54 -9.20
N LEU A 331 25.13 -17.69 -8.85
CA LEU A 331 24.75 -16.52 -9.65
C LEU A 331 25.84 -15.45 -9.58
N HIS A 332 26.38 -15.14 -8.39
CA HIS A 332 27.51 -14.21 -8.22
C HIS A 332 28.76 -14.65 -8.97
N ASN A 333 29.04 -15.96 -9.02
CA ASN A 333 30.13 -16.52 -9.81
C ASN A 333 29.99 -16.26 -11.32
N GLN A 334 28.77 -16.01 -11.80
CA GLN A 334 28.49 -15.69 -13.21
C GLN A 334 28.44 -14.19 -13.46
N THR A 335 27.87 -13.42 -12.53
CA THR A 335 27.73 -11.97 -12.67
C THR A 335 27.57 -11.30 -11.31
N LEU A 336 28.14 -10.10 -11.16
CA LEU A 336 27.91 -9.17 -10.05
C LEU A 336 27.07 -7.95 -10.47
N GLY A 337 26.45 -8.02 -11.65
CA GLY A 337 25.71 -6.92 -12.27
C GLY A 337 26.34 -6.47 -13.60
N ASP A 338 25.57 -5.71 -14.36
CA ASP A 338 25.96 -5.05 -15.60
C ASP A 338 25.50 -3.58 -15.55
N PRO A 339 26.36 -2.59 -15.84
CA PRO A 339 26.03 -1.17 -15.71
C PRO A 339 24.91 -0.71 -16.65
N ARG A 340 24.56 -1.52 -17.67
CA ARG A 340 23.40 -1.26 -18.53
C ARG A 340 22.06 -1.53 -17.84
N ILE A 341 22.05 -2.26 -16.72
CA ILE A 341 20.86 -2.46 -15.89
C ILE A 341 20.77 -1.29 -14.90
N THR A 342 19.76 -0.44 -15.09
CA THR A 342 19.48 0.69 -14.21
C THR A 342 18.40 0.33 -13.19
N ILE A 343 18.69 0.54 -11.91
CA ILE A 343 17.74 0.42 -10.80
C ILE A 343 17.47 1.83 -10.28
N VAL A 344 16.19 2.23 -10.26
CA VAL A 344 15.78 3.48 -9.60
C VAL A 344 15.19 3.13 -8.24
N ILE A 345 15.72 3.71 -7.17
CA ILE A 345 15.28 3.50 -5.79
C ILE A 345 14.47 4.72 -5.35
N ILE A 346 13.18 4.52 -5.14
CA ILE A 346 12.25 5.51 -4.62
C ILE A 346 12.16 5.30 -3.09
N ASP A 347 12.88 6.14 -2.34
CA ASP A 347 13.09 6.02 -0.88
C ASP A 347 13.57 7.39 -0.32
N GLY A 348 14.16 7.43 0.87
CA GLY A 348 14.89 8.58 1.42
C GLY A 348 16.20 8.93 0.71
N ASP A 349 16.95 9.86 1.31
CA ASP A 349 18.25 10.30 0.83
C ASP A 349 19.39 9.48 1.47
N PRO A 350 20.05 8.55 0.73
CA PRO A 350 21.15 7.77 1.29
C PRO A 350 22.44 8.57 1.40
N ASP A 351 23.31 8.17 2.31
CA ASP A 351 24.65 8.73 2.47
C ASP A 351 25.62 8.08 1.48
N HIS A 352 25.88 8.75 0.36
CA HIS A 352 26.85 8.30 -0.66
C HIS A 352 28.32 8.50 -0.24
N THR A 353 28.60 9.04 0.95
CA THR A 353 29.98 9.19 1.44
C THR A 353 30.55 7.91 2.07
N LEU A 354 29.70 6.92 2.35
CA LEU A 354 30.08 5.66 2.97
C LEU A 354 30.93 4.80 2.03
N SER A 355 31.93 4.10 2.59
CA SER A 355 32.87 3.31 1.79
C SER A 355 32.23 2.16 1.01
N CYS A 356 31.05 1.70 1.40
CA CYS A 356 30.30 0.69 0.64
C CYS A 356 29.79 1.19 -0.71
N PHE A 357 29.74 2.50 -0.93
CA PHE A 357 29.38 3.09 -2.22
C PHE A 357 30.60 3.56 -3.03
N GLU A 358 31.82 3.48 -2.48
CA GLU A 358 33.04 3.87 -3.16
C GLU A 358 33.28 2.97 -4.40
N GLY A 359 33.17 3.55 -5.59
CA GLY A 359 33.29 2.81 -6.86
C GLY A 359 31.98 2.20 -7.38
N ALA A 360 30.89 2.28 -6.61
CA ALA A 360 29.55 1.96 -7.11
C ALA A 360 29.07 3.01 -8.13
N GLU A 361 28.33 2.60 -9.15
CA GLU A 361 27.70 3.53 -10.10
C GLU A 361 26.38 4.07 -9.53
N VAL A 362 26.50 4.89 -8.48
CA VAL A 362 25.38 5.51 -7.76
C VAL A 362 25.24 6.99 -8.13
N SER A 363 24.00 7.47 -8.20
CA SER A 363 23.69 8.88 -8.40
C SER A 363 22.39 9.25 -7.71
N LYS A 364 22.20 10.54 -7.39
CA LYS A 364 20.95 11.06 -6.85
C LYS A 364 20.24 11.91 -7.89
N VAL A 365 18.94 11.69 -8.07
CA VAL A 365 18.06 12.55 -8.86
C VAL A 365 16.88 12.92 -7.99
N PHE A 366 16.89 14.14 -7.46
CA PHE A 366 15.79 14.65 -6.65
C PHE A 366 14.58 14.96 -7.53
N PRO A 367 13.35 14.60 -7.11
CA PRO A 367 12.13 15.00 -7.80
C PRO A 367 12.08 16.52 -7.98
N TYR A 368 11.98 16.99 -9.22
CA TYR A 368 12.00 18.43 -9.52
C TYR A 368 10.76 19.19 -9.01
N TRP A 369 9.73 18.47 -8.56
CA TRP A 369 8.51 19.04 -8.00
C TRP A 369 8.52 19.09 -6.46
N HIS A 370 9.63 18.71 -5.82
CA HIS A 370 9.86 18.90 -4.39
C HIS A 370 10.79 20.07 -4.17
N GLU A 371 10.43 20.94 -3.23
CA GLU A 371 11.38 21.94 -2.72
C GLU A 371 12.44 21.21 -1.89
N PRO A 372 13.75 21.45 -2.10
CA PRO A 372 14.79 20.78 -1.32
C PRO A 372 14.65 21.10 0.17
N ALA A 373 14.69 20.07 1.02
CA ALA A 373 14.71 20.27 2.46
C ALA A 373 16.10 20.64 2.97
N GLU A 374 16.15 21.21 4.18
CA GLU A 374 17.39 21.52 4.86
C GLU A 374 18.19 20.25 5.17
N ALA A 375 19.52 20.34 5.12
CA ALA A 375 20.39 19.21 5.44
C ALA A 375 20.19 18.79 6.90
N ILE A 376 20.10 17.47 7.13
CA ILE A 376 20.00 16.92 8.48
C ILE A 376 21.38 16.98 9.15
N PRO A 377 21.50 17.50 10.38
CA PRO A 377 22.75 17.51 11.11
C PRO A 377 23.27 16.09 11.39
N THR A 378 24.60 15.91 11.37
CA THR A 378 25.24 14.60 11.63
C THR A 378 24.94 14.06 13.03
N GLU A 379 24.76 14.94 14.00
CA GLU A 379 24.41 14.64 15.38
C GLU A 379 23.01 14.03 15.53
N ASP A 380 22.08 14.35 14.63
CA ASP A 380 20.72 13.80 14.64
C ASP A 380 20.75 12.33 14.22
N TYR A 381 21.56 12.00 13.21
CA TYR A 381 21.81 10.61 12.82
C TYR A 381 22.48 9.83 13.96
N ALA A 382 23.51 10.40 14.61
CA ALA A 382 24.17 9.76 15.74
C ALA A 382 23.19 9.50 16.90
N THR A 383 22.32 10.47 17.20
CA THR A 383 21.29 10.34 18.24
C THR A 383 20.28 9.24 17.92
N PHE A 384 19.80 9.16 16.66
CA PHE A 384 18.91 8.09 16.21
C PHE A 384 19.58 6.71 16.34
N GLN A 385 20.85 6.61 15.96
CA GLN A 385 21.65 5.40 16.04
C GLN A 385 21.88 4.96 17.49
N ASP A 386 22.19 5.89 18.39
CA ASP A 386 22.36 5.60 19.83
C ASP A 386 21.07 5.09 20.47
N ILE A 387 19.91 5.67 20.09
CA ILE A 387 18.59 5.20 20.57
C ILE A 387 18.29 3.79 20.05
N ARG A 388 18.66 3.50 18.79
CA ARG A 388 18.55 2.14 18.23
C ARG A 388 19.47 1.14 18.95
N ASP A 389 20.73 1.51 19.19
CA ASP A 389 21.74 0.65 19.82
C ASP A 389 21.40 0.33 21.29
N GLN A 390 20.60 1.16 21.94
CA GLN A 390 20.01 0.88 23.27
C GLN A 390 18.93 -0.22 23.25
N GLY A 391 18.44 -0.61 22.07
CA GLY A 391 17.51 -1.73 21.92
C GLY A 391 16.06 -1.43 22.32
N PHE A 392 15.65 -0.16 22.40
CA PHE A 392 14.26 0.22 22.64
C PHE A 392 13.34 -0.32 21.54
N LYS A 393 12.10 -0.70 21.92
CA LYS A 393 11.08 -1.24 21.00
C LYS A 393 9.73 -0.56 21.21
N GLY A 394 8.90 -0.61 20.16
CA GLY A 394 7.52 -0.11 20.19
C GLY A 394 7.42 1.32 20.71
N LYS A 395 6.45 1.54 21.62
CA LYS A 395 6.15 2.86 22.18
C LYS A 395 7.35 3.53 22.85
N ALA A 396 8.18 2.78 23.58
CA ALA A 396 9.35 3.34 24.25
C ALA A 396 10.40 3.89 23.27
N LYS A 397 10.59 3.21 22.13
CA LYS A 397 11.46 3.73 21.05
C LYS A 397 10.88 5.00 20.45
N GLN A 398 9.58 4.99 20.17
CA GLN A 398 8.87 6.12 19.60
C GLN A 398 8.96 7.37 20.50
N GLU A 399 8.65 7.24 21.78
CA GLU A 399 8.74 8.34 22.76
C GLU A 399 10.18 8.87 22.89
N SER A 400 11.18 7.97 22.87
CA SER A 400 12.59 8.36 22.95
C SER A 400 13.03 9.15 21.71
N LEU A 401 12.59 8.73 20.52
CA LEU A 401 12.88 9.42 19.26
C LEU A 401 12.15 10.77 19.17
N GLU A 402 10.89 10.83 19.60
CA GLU A 402 10.11 12.09 19.63
C GLU A 402 10.73 13.11 20.58
N ALA A 403 11.21 12.65 21.74
CA ALA A 403 11.87 13.52 22.72
C ALA A 403 13.23 14.02 22.23
N ALA A 404 13.99 13.19 21.51
CA ALA A 404 15.35 13.52 21.09
C ALA A 404 15.43 14.24 19.73
N LEU A 405 14.52 13.96 18.81
CA LEU A 405 14.55 14.40 17.41
C LEU A 405 13.19 14.96 16.94
N PRO A 406 12.64 15.99 17.62
CA PRO A 406 11.26 16.44 17.38
C PRO A 406 11.00 16.94 15.95
N GLU A 407 12.01 17.48 15.27
CA GLU A 407 11.85 18.09 13.93
C GLU A 407 12.38 17.19 12.80
N THR A 408 13.36 16.32 13.08
CA THR A 408 14.12 15.59 12.06
C THR A 408 13.88 14.09 12.07
N ARG A 409 13.22 13.53 13.10
CA ARG A 409 13.01 12.08 13.28
C ARG A 409 12.57 11.38 11.99
N ASN A 410 11.47 11.83 11.38
CA ASN A 410 10.87 11.13 10.26
C ASN A 410 11.81 11.12 9.04
N ARG A 411 12.53 12.22 8.82
CA ARG A 411 13.53 12.31 7.74
C ARG A 411 14.77 11.48 8.03
N VAL A 412 15.25 11.47 9.28
CA VAL A 412 16.36 10.62 9.72
C VAL A 412 16.01 9.14 9.52
N GLU A 413 14.81 8.72 9.94
CA GLU A 413 14.34 7.34 9.77
C GLU A 413 14.27 6.94 8.30
N LEU A 414 13.76 7.83 7.43
CA LEU A 414 13.67 7.57 6.00
C LEU A 414 15.06 7.53 5.31
N ASN A 415 15.99 8.41 5.70
CA ASN A 415 17.33 8.43 5.13
C ASN A 415 18.20 7.25 5.62
N ASP A 416 18.01 6.83 6.87
CA ASP A 416 18.60 5.62 7.42
C ASP A 416 18.09 4.37 6.69
N HIS A 417 16.78 4.31 6.45
CA HIS A 417 16.16 3.28 5.63
C HIS A 417 16.75 3.23 4.21
N ALA A 418 16.90 4.37 3.55
CA ALA A 418 17.48 4.46 2.21
C ALA A 418 18.95 3.99 2.15
N CYS A 419 19.77 4.29 3.17
CA CYS A 419 21.14 3.76 3.27
C CYS A 419 21.15 2.24 3.31
N GLN A 420 20.28 1.67 4.14
CA GLN A 420 20.15 0.23 4.30
C GLN A 420 19.73 -0.42 2.98
N VAL A 421 18.63 0.05 2.38
CA VAL A 421 18.09 -0.47 1.10
C VAL A 421 19.12 -0.38 -0.03
N THR A 422 19.75 0.78 -0.19
CA THR A 422 20.72 1.02 -1.27
C THR A 422 21.94 0.13 -1.12
N SER A 423 22.48 0.01 0.09
CA SER A 423 23.68 -0.80 0.36
C SER A 423 23.42 -2.31 0.21
N ILE A 424 22.24 -2.82 0.55
CA ILE A 424 21.85 -4.21 0.27
C ILE A 424 21.90 -4.48 -1.24
N ILE A 425 21.53 -3.51 -2.08
CA ILE A 425 21.53 -3.69 -3.54
C ILE A 425 22.95 -3.55 -4.11
N VAL A 426 23.67 -2.47 -3.81
CA VAL A 426 24.88 -2.06 -4.58
C VAL A 426 26.17 -1.96 -3.76
N GLY A 427 26.13 -2.29 -2.47
CA GLY A 427 27.31 -2.23 -1.61
C GLY A 427 28.50 -2.99 -2.22
N GLN A 428 29.65 -2.35 -2.32
CA GLN A 428 30.80 -2.93 -3.01
C GLN A 428 31.39 -4.12 -2.24
N GLU A 429 31.88 -5.10 -3.00
CA GLU A 429 32.63 -6.23 -2.45
C GLU A 429 33.84 -5.73 -1.65
N HIS A 430 34.14 -6.38 -0.52
CA HIS A 430 35.20 -6.02 0.43
C HIS A 430 35.01 -4.70 1.21
N SER A 431 33.88 -4.02 1.04
CA SER A 431 33.45 -2.96 1.95
C SER A 431 32.72 -3.53 3.18
N PRO A 432 32.32 -2.70 4.17
CA PRO A 432 31.53 -3.16 5.30
C PRO A 432 30.18 -3.80 4.93
N VAL A 433 29.64 -3.49 3.75
CA VAL A 433 28.41 -4.08 3.22
C VAL A 433 28.64 -4.48 1.76
N PHE A 434 28.72 -5.78 1.52
CA PHE A 434 28.68 -6.34 0.18
C PHE A 434 27.22 -6.59 -0.19
N GLY A 435 26.72 -5.86 -1.19
CA GLY A 435 25.36 -5.98 -1.72
C GLY A 435 25.26 -7.00 -2.85
N LEU A 436 24.02 -7.24 -3.31
CA LEU A 436 23.70 -8.28 -4.28
C LEU A 436 24.21 -7.99 -5.70
N ALA A 437 24.08 -6.74 -6.17
CA ALA A 437 24.34 -6.34 -7.54
C ALA A 437 25.26 -5.10 -7.62
N PRO A 438 26.50 -5.17 -7.07
CA PRO A 438 27.40 -4.02 -6.94
C PRO A 438 27.83 -3.38 -8.27
N ARG A 439 27.65 -4.06 -9.41
CA ARG A 439 28.03 -3.55 -10.75
C ARG A 439 26.86 -3.05 -11.59
N CYS A 440 25.65 -3.01 -11.02
CA CYS A 440 24.52 -2.35 -11.66
C CYS A 440 24.55 -0.84 -11.43
N ARG A 441 23.86 -0.10 -12.31
CA ARG A 441 23.69 1.36 -12.16
C ARG A 441 22.52 1.66 -11.24
N ILE A 442 22.74 2.52 -10.24
CA ILE A 442 21.71 2.95 -9.29
C ILE A 442 21.43 4.44 -9.45
N ILE A 443 20.15 4.78 -9.44
CA ILE A 443 19.68 6.15 -9.25
C ILE A 443 18.80 6.17 -8.01
N ASN A 444 19.26 6.81 -6.95
CA ASN A 444 18.41 7.13 -5.81
C ASN A 444 17.53 8.33 -6.18
N MET A 445 16.24 8.25 -5.89
CA MET A 445 15.25 9.32 -6.04
C MET A 445 14.72 9.69 -4.65
N PRO A 446 15.42 10.59 -3.92
CA PRO A 446 15.09 10.89 -2.54
C PRO A 446 13.75 11.62 -2.40
N HIS A 447 12.94 11.21 -1.42
CA HIS A 447 11.63 11.79 -1.10
C HIS A 447 11.59 12.44 0.30
N ASP A 448 12.73 12.56 0.98
CA ASP A 448 12.80 13.09 2.34
C ASP A 448 12.36 14.55 2.46
N ALA A 449 12.37 15.29 1.35
CA ALA A 449 12.12 16.72 1.32
C ALA A 449 10.67 17.13 1.63
N ILE A 450 9.71 16.22 1.46
CA ILE A 450 8.28 16.46 1.69
C ILE A 450 7.76 15.85 3.00
N LEU A 451 8.67 15.36 3.86
CA LEU A 451 8.35 15.07 5.26
C LEU A 451 8.35 16.36 6.06
N THR A 452 7.18 16.76 6.54
CA THR A 452 7.05 17.88 7.47
C THR A 452 7.06 17.38 8.92
N PRO A 453 7.65 18.13 9.86
CA PRO A 453 7.42 17.90 11.29
C PRO A 453 5.92 17.90 11.58
N ASP A 454 5.45 16.90 12.31
CA ASP A 454 4.03 16.59 12.53
C ASP A 454 3.20 17.82 12.99
N ASN A 455 2.48 18.44 12.05
CA ASN A 455 1.39 19.37 12.35
C ASN A 455 0.02 18.78 11.99
N ASP A 456 -0.04 17.57 11.42
CA ASP A 456 -1.30 16.91 11.06
C ASP A 456 -1.35 15.49 11.64
N ILE A 457 -2.26 15.30 12.59
CA ILE A 457 -2.35 14.14 13.52
C ILE A 457 -2.80 12.86 12.80
N ALA A 458 -2.95 12.86 11.47
CA ALA A 458 -3.62 11.79 10.75
C ALA A 458 -2.69 10.68 10.19
N LEU A 459 -1.40 10.93 9.92
CA LEU A 459 -0.57 9.98 9.13
C LEU A 459 0.97 10.09 9.34
N ASN A 460 1.46 10.36 10.56
CA ASN A 460 2.90 10.34 10.94
C ASN A 460 3.85 10.95 9.89
N GLY A 461 3.64 12.18 9.43
CA GLY A 461 4.51 12.88 8.47
C GLY A 461 4.70 12.28 7.06
N TYR A 462 4.28 11.03 6.80
CA TYR A 462 4.52 10.31 5.54
C TYR A 462 3.38 10.46 4.52
N SER A 463 2.20 10.99 4.91
CA SER A 463 0.99 11.08 4.08
C SER A 463 1.23 11.62 2.67
N GLU A 464 2.02 12.69 2.56
CA GLU A 464 2.32 13.33 1.28
C GLU A 464 3.23 12.45 0.42
N ILE A 465 4.26 11.83 1.01
CA ILE A 465 5.18 10.90 0.30
C ILE A 465 4.41 9.74 -0.31
N ILE A 466 3.58 9.08 0.50
CA ILE A 466 2.82 7.90 0.10
C ILE A 466 1.45 8.28 -0.51
N SER A 467 1.28 9.54 -0.93
CA SER A 467 0.10 9.94 -1.67
C SER A 467 0.12 9.30 -3.06
N PRO A 468 -1.04 8.89 -3.62
CA PRO A 468 -1.08 8.27 -4.95
C PRO A 468 -0.46 9.16 -6.01
N LEU A 469 -0.66 10.48 -5.90
CA LEU A 469 -0.12 11.44 -6.85
C LEU A 469 1.42 11.50 -6.83
N ASN A 470 2.05 11.55 -5.65
CA ASN A 470 3.51 11.53 -5.56
C ASN A 470 4.08 10.19 -6.04
N MET A 471 3.46 9.08 -5.68
CA MET A 471 3.86 7.76 -6.17
C MET A 471 3.76 7.67 -7.70
N VAL A 472 2.67 8.15 -8.31
CA VAL A 472 2.52 8.21 -9.78
C VAL A 472 3.66 9.01 -10.41
N ARG A 473 3.91 10.23 -9.92
CA ARG A 473 4.99 11.08 -10.46
C ARG A 473 6.36 10.42 -10.32
N ALA A 474 6.63 9.77 -9.19
CA ALA A 474 7.89 9.07 -8.95
C ALA A 474 8.07 7.87 -9.89
N LEU A 475 7.03 7.06 -10.11
CA LEU A 475 7.06 5.95 -11.05
C LEU A 475 7.29 6.43 -12.49
N GLU A 476 6.55 7.45 -12.93
CA GLU A 476 6.71 8.00 -14.28
C GLU A 476 8.09 8.63 -14.48
N PHE A 477 8.59 9.36 -13.48
CA PHE A 477 9.91 9.95 -13.56
C PHE A 477 11.02 8.88 -13.56
N ALA A 478 10.86 7.79 -12.80
CA ALA A 478 11.77 6.67 -12.83
C ALA A 478 11.83 6.00 -14.21
N LEU A 479 10.69 5.90 -14.93
CA LEU A 479 10.67 5.45 -16.32
C LEU A 479 11.46 6.38 -17.24
N GLU A 480 11.29 7.70 -17.10
CA GLU A 480 12.02 8.70 -17.89
C GLU A 480 13.54 8.64 -17.65
N LEU A 481 13.96 8.26 -16.44
CA LEU A 481 15.37 8.05 -16.08
C LEU A 481 15.96 6.73 -16.64
N GLY A 482 15.15 5.93 -17.33
CA GLY A 482 15.57 4.70 -18.00
C GLY A 482 15.66 3.50 -17.05
N ALA A 483 14.82 3.43 -16.02
CA ALA A 483 14.77 2.29 -15.12
C ALA A 483 14.50 0.97 -15.87
N ASN A 484 15.25 -0.08 -15.54
CA ASN A 484 14.86 -1.47 -15.83
C ASN A 484 14.11 -2.07 -14.63
N ILE A 485 14.49 -1.64 -13.43
CA ILE A 485 13.83 -2.02 -12.17
C ILE A 485 13.56 -0.73 -11.38
N ILE A 486 12.34 -0.59 -10.88
CA ILE A 486 11.97 0.42 -9.90
C ILE A 486 11.81 -0.30 -8.56
N HIS A 487 12.66 0.05 -7.59
CA HIS A 487 12.49 -0.36 -6.21
C HIS A 487 11.68 0.72 -5.50
N CYS A 488 10.45 0.40 -5.10
CA CYS A 488 9.61 1.30 -4.32
C CYS A 488 9.68 0.87 -2.85
N GLY A 489 10.45 1.62 -2.04
CA GLY A 489 10.62 1.35 -0.61
C GLY A 489 9.40 1.70 0.25
N PHE A 490 8.36 2.28 -0.36
CA PHE A 490 7.16 2.75 0.32
C PHE A 490 6.05 1.71 0.36
N CYS A 491 5.29 1.77 1.45
CA CYS A 491 3.99 1.10 1.60
C CYS A 491 2.94 2.17 1.88
N ARG A 492 1.97 2.32 0.96
CA ARG A 492 0.71 3.02 1.25
C ARG A 492 -0.32 1.99 1.74
N PRO A 493 -0.74 2.02 3.01
CA PRO A 493 -1.69 1.06 3.54
C PRO A 493 -3.03 1.07 2.80
N THR A 494 -3.58 -0.10 2.53
CA THR A 494 -4.92 -0.29 1.96
C THR A 494 -5.58 -1.56 2.49
N GLN A 495 -6.90 -1.59 2.48
CA GLN A 495 -7.73 -2.74 2.86
C GLN A 495 -8.38 -3.43 1.66
N THR A 496 -8.39 -2.76 0.51
CA THR A 496 -8.90 -3.25 -0.75
C THR A 496 -7.71 -3.33 -1.69
N GLY A 497 -7.50 -4.45 -2.38
CA GLY A 497 -6.41 -4.58 -3.37
C GLY A 497 -6.56 -3.65 -4.59
N GLU A 498 -7.48 -2.69 -4.51
CA GLU A 498 -7.85 -1.72 -5.52
C GLU A 498 -7.08 -0.43 -5.29
N GLY A 499 -6.24 -0.06 -6.26
CA GLY A 499 -5.51 1.21 -6.27
C GLY A 499 -6.34 2.37 -6.82
N GLU A 500 -5.97 3.60 -6.46
CA GLU A 500 -6.45 4.76 -7.20
C GLU A 500 -6.05 4.63 -8.69
N GLU A 501 -7.00 4.89 -9.59
CA GLU A 501 -6.85 4.61 -11.03
C GLU A 501 -5.56 5.18 -11.64
N LEU A 502 -5.15 6.38 -11.23
CA LEU A 502 -3.89 6.98 -11.70
C LEU A 502 -2.66 6.15 -11.32
N LEU A 503 -2.63 5.58 -10.11
CA LEU A 503 -1.54 4.73 -9.65
C LEU A 503 -1.54 3.38 -10.38
N VAL A 504 -2.72 2.80 -10.61
CA VAL A 504 -2.87 1.59 -11.42
C VAL A 504 -2.37 1.82 -12.85
N GLN A 505 -2.71 2.96 -13.45
CA GLN A 505 -2.24 3.35 -14.79
C GLN A 505 -0.73 3.57 -14.83
N ALA A 506 -0.13 4.18 -13.80
CA ALA A 506 1.31 4.37 -13.72
C ALA A 506 2.06 3.03 -13.59
N VAL A 507 1.56 2.10 -12.77
CA VAL A 507 2.07 0.72 -12.69
C VAL A 507 1.98 0.05 -14.06
N LYS A 508 0.80 0.09 -14.70
CA LYS A 508 0.61 -0.48 -16.05
C LYS A 508 1.57 0.12 -17.06
N LYS A 509 1.80 1.44 -17.03
CA LYS A 509 2.75 2.12 -17.91
C LYS A 509 4.17 1.59 -17.72
N CYS A 510 4.59 1.27 -16.50
CA CYS A 510 5.90 0.65 -16.25
C CYS A 510 5.99 -0.74 -16.89
N LEU A 511 4.95 -1.56 -16.71
CA LEU A 511 4.88 -2.91 -17.27
C LEU A 511 4.87 -2.89 -18.81
N ASP A 512 4.07 -2.01 -19.42
CA ASP A 512 4.01 -1.80 -20.87
C ASP A 512 5.38 -1.37 -21.46
N ASN A 513 6.26 -0.79 -20.64
CA ASN A 513 7.63 -0.39 -20.99
C ASN A 513 8.70 -1.41 -20.55
N ASN A 514 8.30 -2.63 -20.16
CA ASN A 514 9.19 -3.71 -19.73
C ASN A 514 10.06 -3.30 -18.51
N VAL A 515 9.45 -2.62 -17.54
CA VAL A 515 10.07 -2.21 -16.29
C VAL A 515 9.46 -2.97 -15.12
N LEU A 516 10.31 -3.63 -14.33
CA LEU A 516 9.90 -4.35 -13.14
C LEU A 516 9.71 -3.38 -11.97
N ILE A 517 8.57 -3.46 -11.27
CA ILE A 517 8.38 -2.76 -9.99
C ILE A 517 8.50 -3.79 -8.86
N VAL A 518 9.40 -3.55 -7.91
CA VAL A 518 9.56 -4.36 -6.69
C VAL A 518 9.16 -3.51 -5.49
N SER A 519 8.33 -4.05 -4.59
CA SER A 519 7.84 -3.33 -3.41
C SER A 519 7.58 -4.28 -2.24
N PRO A 520 7.83 -3.86 -0.98
CA PRO A 520 7.58 -4.68 0.20
C PRO A 520 6.07 -4.86 0.46
N THR A 521 5.68 -6.03 1.01
CA THR A 521 4.27 -6.28 1.35
C THR A 521 3.76 -5.49 2.57
N GLY A 522 4.68 -5.01 3.42
CA GLY A 522 4.42 -4.29 4.66
C GLY A 522 4.59 -5.12 5.93
N ASN A 523 4.62 -4.44 7.08
CA ASN A 523 5.00 -5.03 8.38
C ASN A 523 3.84 -4.99 9.40
N ASN A 524 2.61 -5.10 8.94
CA ASN A 524 1.38 -4.91 9.72
C ASN A 524 0.73 -6.23 10.14
N SER A 525 1.47 -7.33 10.15
CA SER A 525 0.98 -8.67 10.56
C SER A 525 -0.22 -9.18 9.75
N GLY A 526 -0.42 -8.68 8.52
CA GLY A 526 -1.57 -9.01 7.67
C GLY A 526 -2.81 -8.15 7.94
N GLU A 527 -2.73 -7.14 8.79
CA GLU A 527 -3.84 -6.22 9.07
C GLU A 527 -4.18 -5.31 7.87
N CYS A 528 -3.24 -5.12 6.94
CA CYS A 528 -3.45 -4.36 5.72
C CYS A 528 -2.55 -4.87 4.58
N TRP A 529 -2.83 -4.39 3.37
CA TRP A 529 -1.95 -4.47 2.22
C TRP A 529 -1.30 -3.11 1.95
N CYS A 530 -0.36 -3.09 1.02
CA CYS A 530 0.47 -1.96 0.68
C CYS A 530 0.39 -1.72 -0.82
N MET A 531 0.14 -0.48 -1.22
CA MET A 531 0.43 -0.05 -2.58
C MET A 531 1.88 0.44 -2.67
N PRO A 532 2.57 0.19 -3.80
CA PRO A 532 2.04 -0.44 -5.02
C PRO A 532 2.09 -1.97 -4.99
N ALA A 533 2.68 -2.61 -3.96
CA ALA A 533 2.91 -4.06 -3.92
C ALA A 533 1.67 -4.93 -4.20
N VAL A 534 0.47 -4.49 -3.79
CA VAL A 534 -0.76 -5.26 -4.00
C VAL A 534 -1.33 -5.11 -5.41
N LEU A 535 -0.82 -4.16 -6.19
CA LEU A 535 -1.33 -3.87 -7.53
C LEU A 535 -0.82 -4.90 -8.55
N PRO A 536 -1.69 -5.33 -9.49
CA PRO A 536 -1.32 -6.30 -10.50
C PRO A 536 -0.08 -5.93 -11.32
N GLY A 537 0.77 -6.92 -11.55
CA GLY A 537 2.03 -6.87 -12.28
C GLY A 537 3.23 -6.40 -11.48
N THR A 538 3.05 -5.91 -10.25
CA THR A 538 4.18 -5.63 -9.36
C THR A 538 4.75 -6.94 -8.79
N LEU A 539 5.99 -6.89 -8.29
CA LEU A 539 6.61 -8.01 -7.56
C LEU A 539 6.61 -7.67 -6.06
N ALA A 540 5.61 -8.19 -5.36
CA ALA A 540 5.48 -8.06 -3.92
C ALA A 540 6.53 -8.91 -3.19
N VAL A 541 7.15 -8.36 -2.14
CA VAL A 541 8.18 -9.09 -1.39
C VAL A 541 7.86 -9.15 0.10
N GLY A 542 7.70 -10.37 0.60
CA GLY A 542 7.53 -10.68 2.03
C GLY A 542 8.85 -11.04 2.70
N ALA A 543 8.88 -10.96 4.04
CA ALA A 543 10.07 -11.22 4.84
C ALA A 543 10.09 -12.65 5.39
N ALA A 544 11.18 -13.35 5.14
CA ALA A 544 11.54 -14.61 5.78
C ALA A 544 12.52 -14.38 6.95
N LYS A 545 12.37 -15.22 7.96
CA LYS A 545 13.33 -15.42 9.04
C LYS A 545 14.62 -16.05 8.53
N VAL A 546 15.60 -16.17 9.41
CA VAL A 546 16.88 -16.86 9.11
C VAL A 546 16.67 -18.31 8.66
N ASP A 547 15.66 -19.01 9.20
CA ASP A 547 15.34 -20.40 8.86
C ASP A 547 14.48 -20.58 7.58
N GLY A 548 14.14 -19.48 6.90
CA GLY A 548 13.32 -19.49 5.69
C GLY A 548 11.80 -19.46 5.93
N THR A 549 11.33 -19.54 7.18
CA THR A 549 9.90 -19.39 7.51
C THR A 549 9.46 -17.92 7.47
N PRO A 550 8.17 -17.59 7.25
CA PRO A 550 7.74 -16.20 7.16
C PRO A 550 7.81 -15.49 8.51
N CYS A 551 8.25 -14.24 8.50
CA CYS A 551 8.19 -13.35 9.66
C CYS A 551 6.73 -13.06 10.03
N HIS A 552 6.42 -13.04 11.33
CA HIS A 552 5.04 -12.87 11.81
C HIS A 552 4.41 -11.53 11.38
N PHE A 553 5.23 -10.47 11.30
CA PHE A 553 4.80 -9.13 10.89
C PHE A 553 4.58 -8.98 9.38
N SER A 554 5.10 -9.91 8.56
CA SER A 554 5.05 -9.78 7.09
C SER A 554 3.61 -9.89 6.61
N ASN A 555 3.11 -8.85 5.94
CA ASN A 555 1.77 -8.87 5.34
C ASN A 555 1.69 -9.94 4.24
N TRP A 556 0.50 -10.51 4.07
CA TRP A 556 0.20 -11.61 3.16
C TRP A 556 -1.28 -11.57 2.72
N GLY A 557 -1.67 -12.48 1.82
CA GLY A 557 -3.05 -12.57 1.32
C GLY A 557 -3.32 -11.64 0.13
N GLY A 558 -4.55 -11.71 -0.41
CA GLY A 558 -4.93 -10.97 -1.62
C GLY A 558 -4.03 -11.29 -2.81
N ASN A 559 -3.72 -10.27 -3.61
CA ASN A 559 -2.86 -10.42 -4.80
C ASN A 559 -1.43 -10.85 -4.45
N TYR A 560 -0.97 -10.71 -3.19
CA TYR A 560 0.34 -11.21 -2.79
C TYR A 560 0.45 -12.73 -2.90
N ALA A 561 -0.66 -13.47 -2.78
CA ALA A 561 -0.65 -14.91 -2.97
C ALA A 561 -0.30 -15.30 -4.42
N GLU A 562 -0.59 -14.42 -5.39
CA GLU A 562 -0.38 -14.66 -6.81
C GLU A 562 0.92 -14.04 -7.31
N GLU A 563 1.25 -12.85 -6.83
CA GLU A 563 2.35 -12.01 -7.34
C GLU A 563 3.40 -11.63 -6.27
N GLY A 564 3.36 -12.31 -5.13
CA GLY A 564 4.31 -12.13 -4.05
C GLY A 564 5.34 -13.26 -3.93
N ILE A 565 6.55 -12.92 -3.49
CA ILE A 565 7.64 -13.86 -3.20
C ILE A 565 8.22 -13.60 -1.80
N LEU A 566 8.66 -14.66 -1.13
CA LEU A 566 9.30 -14.57 0.18
C LEU A 566 10.83 -14.56 0.02
N ALA A 567 11.51 -13.66 0.72
CA ALA A 567 12.97 -13.55 0.72
C ALA A 567 13.51 -13.21 2.12
N PRO A 568 14.80 -13.44 2.39
CA PRO A 568 15.42 -13.07 3.68
C PRO A 568 15.12 -11.62 4.08
N GLY A 569 14.44 -11.44 5.22
CA GLY A 569 14.09 -10.11 5.74
C GLY A 569 14.38 -9.94 7.23
N GLU A 570 14.89 -10.96 7.92
CA GLU A 570 15.39 -10.89 9.29
C GLU A 570 16.91 -10.76 9.33
N ASP A 571 17.43 -9.90 10.20
CA ASP A 571 18.86 -9.72 10.46
C ASP A 571 19.68 -9.46 9.18
N ILE A 572 19.19 -8.60 8.29
CA ILE A 572 19.84 -8.25 7.03
C ILE A 572 20.85 -7.13 7.27
N LEU A 573 22.11 -7.39 6.91
CA LEU A 573 23.20 -6.44 7.06
C LEU A 573 23.09 -5.31 6.03
N GLY A 574 23.31 -4.07 6.46
CA GLY A 574 23.33 -2.90 5.59
C GLY A 574 23.96 -1.70 6.27
N ALA A 575 24.04 -0.61 5.53
CA ALA A 575 24.71 0.62 5.93
C ALA A 575 23.73 1.59 6.60
N GLN A 576 24.28 2.45 7.47
CA GLN A 576 23.55 3.52 8.14
C GLN A 576 24.32 4.84 7.96
N PRO A 577 23.65 6.02 7.92
CA PRO A 577 24.28 7.30 7.60
C PRO A 577 25.45 7.65 8.52
N CYS A 578 26.44 8.36 7.99
CA CYS A 578 27.52 9.01 8.77
C CYS A 578 28.46 8.06 9.54
N THR A 579 28.39 6.75 9.35
CA THR A 579 29.29 5.78 10.01
C THR A 579 29.55 4.54 9.17
N GLU A 580 30.80 4.05 9.20
CA GLU A 580 31.22 2.82 8.50
C GLU A 580 30.77 1.53 9.24
N LYS A 581 30.23 1.66 10.47
CA LYS A 581 29.68 0.52 11.21
C LYS A 581 28.34 0.13 10.57
N PRO A 582 28.22 -1.07 9.96
CA PRO A 582 26.95 -1.53 9.43
C PRO A 582 26.01 -1.95 10.56
N VAL A 583 24.72 -2.07 10.23
CA VAL A 583 23.66 -2.51 11.15
C VAL A 583 22.83 -3.61 10.52
N ARG A 584 22.32 -4.53 11.34
CA ARG A 584 21.36 -5.55 10.92
C ARG A 584 19.94 -5.10 11.26
N LEU A 585 19.08 -5.05 10.25
CA LEU A 585 17.68 -4.66 10.40
C LEU A 585 16.75 -5.78 9.93
N THR A 586 15.51 -5.71 10.39
CA THR A 586 14.47 -6.70 10.10
C THR A 586 13.22 -6.01 9.57
N GLY A 587 12.69 -6.49 8.45
CA GLY A 587 11.48 -5.96 7.81
C GLY A 587 11.29 -6.45 6.38
N THR A 588 10.07 -6.32 5.84
CA THR A 588 9.80 -6.56 4.41
C THR A 588 10.58 -5.60 3.52
N SER A 589 10.84 -4.38 3.99
CA SER A 589 11.72 -3.42 3.31
C SER A 589 13.19 -3.86 3.25
N MET A 590 13.61 -4.84 4.05
CA MET A 590 14.95 -5.44 3.97
C MET A 590 14.97 -6.63 3.01
N ALA A 591 13.83 -7.31 2.83
CA ALA A 591 13.68 -8.42 1.88
C ALA A 591 13.51 -7.94 0.44
N ALA A 592 12.76 -6.84 0.22
CA ALA A 592 12.56 -6.24 -1.09
C ALA A 592 13.86 -5.92 -1.85
N PRO A 593 14.89 -5.27 -1.26
CA PRO A 593 16.14 -4.99 -1.96
C PRO A 593 16.93 -6.26 -2.33
N VAL A 594 16.79 -7.35 -1.57
CA VAL A 594 17.39 -8.65 -1.94
C VAL A 594 16.81 -9.16 -3.26
N ILE A 595 15.48 -9.10 -3.42
CA ILE A 595 14.81 -9.50 -4.67
C ILE A 595 15.10 -8.52 -5.82
N THR A 596 15.19 -7.21 -5.53
CA THR A 596 15.65 -6.22 -6.52
C THR A 596 17.04 -6.58 -7.04
N GLY A 597 17.99 -6.88 -6.14
CA GLY A 597 19.35 -7.28 -6.50
C GLY A 597 19.39 -8.57 -7.33
N ILE A 598 18.69 -9.63 -6.89
CA ILE A 598 18.60 -10.90 -7.64
C ILE A 598 18.00 -10.67 -9.03
N SER A 599 16.94 -9.87 -9.13
CA SER A 599 16.30 -9.54 -10.41
C SER A 599 17.29 -8.81 -11.34
N ALA A 600 18.08 -7.88 -10.80
CA ALA A 600 19.10 -7.15 -11.56
C ALA A 600 20.23 -8.06 -12.05
N LEU A 601 20.67 -9.03 -11.24
CA LEU A 601 21.65 -10.03 -11.64
C LEU A 601 21.13 -10.92 -12.78
N LEU A 602 19.87 -11.35 -12.71
CA LEU A 602 19.24 -12.14 -13.77
C LEU A 602 19.11 -11.34 -15.08
N MET A 603 18.72 -10.06 -15.02
CA MET A 603 18.70 -9.18 -16.20
C MET A 603 20.11 -8.90 -16.75
N SER A 604 21.10 -8.76 -15.87
CA SER A 604 22.51 -8.61 -16.26
C SER A 604 23.01 -9.84 -17.01
N LEU A 605 22.61 -11.03 -16.56
CA LEU A 605 22.98 -12.28 -17.23
C LEU A 605 22.30 -12.43 -18.60
N GLN A 606 21.06 -11.96 -18.77
CA GLN A 606 20.42 -11.86 -20.10
C GLN A 606 21.30 -11.06 -21.06
N LEU A 607 21.77 -9.89 -20.64
CA LEU A 607 22.63 -9.03 -21.45
C LEU A 607 24.01 -9.65 -21.75
N GLN A 608 24.59 -10.37 -20.80
CA GLN A 608 25.88 -11.05 -20.97
C GLN A 608 25.79 -12.25 -21.92
N GLU A 609 24.64 -12.91 -21.99
CA GLU A 609 24.34 -13.93 -23.01
C GLU A 609 23.91 -13.35 -24.36
N GLY A 610 23.87 -12.02 -24.51
CA GLY A 610 23.45 -11.34 -25.73
C GLY A 610 21.93 -11.38 -25.98
N LYS A 611 21.13 -11.66 -24.95
CA LYS A 611 19.66 -11.58 -24.98
C LYS A 611 19.20 -10.15 -24.61
N PRO A 612 18.03 -9.71 -25.09
CA PRO A 612 17.42 -8.47 -24.60
C PRO A 612 17.04 -8.62 -23.12
N VAL A 613 16.96 -7.48 -22.41
CA VAL A 613 16.37 -7.44 -21.06
C VAL A 613 14.88 -7.75 -21.17
N ASP A 614 14.40 -8.69 -20.36
CA ASP A 614 12.99 -9.06 -20.28
C ASP A 614 12.59 -9.12 -18.80
N ALA A 615 11.99 -8.04 -18.33
CA ALA A 615 11.63 -7.83 -16.94
C ALA A 615 10.48 -8.76 -16.52
N GLU A 616 9.49 -8.95 -17.38
CA GLU A 616 8.36 -9.84 -17.10
C GLU A 616 8.80 -11.31 -17.08
N ALA A 617 9.70 -11.73 -17.96
CA ALA A 617 10.26 -13.07 -17.90
C ALA A 617 11.01 -13.32 -16.59
N VAL A 618 11.79 -12.34 -16.09
CA VAL A 618 12.46 -12.44 -14.79
C VAL A 618 11.44 -12.52 -13.64
N ARG A 619 10.43 -11.64 -13.63
CA ARG A 619 9.35 -11.64 -12.63
C ARG A 619 8.62 -12.98 -12.59
N ALA A 620 8.16 -13.45 -13.75
CA ALA A 620 7.44 -14.71 -13.89
C ALA A 620 8.32 -15.91 -13.52
N ALA A 621 9.61 -15.91 -13.87
CA ALA A 621 10.52 -16.99 -13.49
C ALA A 621 10.70 -17.07 -11.97
N LEU A 622 10.85 -15.93 -11.29
CA LEU A 622 10.94 -15.89 -9.82
C LEU A 622 9.65 -16.41 -9.17
N LEU A 623 8.48 -15.91 -9.59
CA LEU A 623 7.18 -16.30 -9.01
C LEU A 623 6.80 -17.76 -9.29
N ASN A 624 7.08 -18.26 -10.50
CA ASN A 624 6.70 -19.62 -10.90
C ASN A 624 7.64 -20.70 -10.36
N THR A 625 8.82 -20.32 -9.86
CA THR A 625 9.80 -21.27 -9.33
C THR A 625 9.97 -21.18 -7.82
N ALA A 626 9.31 -20.21 -7.17
CA ALA A 626 9.29 -20.05 -5.73
C ALA A 626 8.92 -21.35 -4.99
N ILE A 627 9.66 -21.65 -3.92
CA ILE A 627 9.50 -22.88 -3.13
C ILE A 627 8.39 -22.65 -2.11
N LYS A 628 7.27 -23.34 -2.27
CA LYS A 628 6.17 -23.30 -1.31
C LYS A 628 6.61 -23.77 0.06
N CYS A 629 6.08 -23.15 1.12
CA CYS A 629 6.31 -23.59 2.49
C CYS A 629 5.68 -24.95 2.78
N ASP A 630 6.34 -25.74 3.63
CA ASP A 630 5.81 -27.02 4.11
C ASP A 630 4.71 -26.75 5.16
N PRO A 631 3.46 -27.18 4.94
CA PRO A 631 2.36 -27.03 5.92
C PRO A 631 2.61 -27.76 7.26
N LYS A 632 3.62 -28.62 7.34
CA LYS A 632 4.05 -29.24 8.61
C LYS A 632 4.93 -28.34 9.46
N VAL A 633 5.53 -27.32 8.86
CA VAL A 633 6.47 -26.38 9.50
C VAL A 633 5.81 -25.01 9.68
N VAL A 634 5.03 -24.56 8.69
CA VAL A 634 4.34 -23.27 8.70
C VAL A 634 2.83 -23.52 8.78
N GLU A 635 2.20 -23.00 9.83
CA GLU A 635 0.77 -23.19 10.10
C GLU A 635 -0.13 -22.60 9.01
N GLU A 636 0.23 -21.42 8.50
CA GLU A 636 -0.47 -20.71 7.41
C GLU A 636 0.47 -20.56 6.20
N PRO A 637 0.60 -21.57 5.31
CA PRO A 637 1.56 -21.55 4.19
C PRO A 637 1.38 -20.37 3.22
N GLU A 638 0.18 -19.80 3.16
CA GLU A 638 -0.14 -18.59 2.40
C GLU A 638 0.64 -17.35 2.85
N ARG A 639 1.14 -17.33 4.10
CA ARG A 639 2.11 -16.32 4.57
C ARG A 639 3.41 -16.34 3.79
N CYS A 640 3.71 -17.44 3.10
CA CYS A 640 4.87 -17.54 2.22
C CYS A 640 4.60 -17.01 0.81
N LEU A 641 3.42 -16.43 0.55
CA LEU A 641 3.04 -15.89 -0.76
C LEU A 641 3.11 -17.01 -1.80
N ARG A 642 3.77 -16.81 -2.95
CA ARG A 642 4.05 -17.89 -3.91
C ARG A 642 5.08 -18.90 -3.39
N GLY A 643 5.94 -18.48 -2.46
CA GLY A 643 7.00 -19.29 -1.86
C GLY A 643 8.30 -18.51 -1.65
N PHE A 644 9.29 -19.20 -1.11
CA PHE A 644 10.65 -18.69 -0.91
C PHE A 644 11.44 -18.64 -2.23
N VAL A 645 12.28 -17.63 -2.40
CA VAL A 645 13.10 -17.41 -3.61
C VAL A 645 13.95 -18.63 -4.00
N ASN A 646 13.98 -18.95 -5.30
CA ASN A 646 14.63 -20.14 -5.84
C ASN A 646 15.47 -19.82 -7.08
N ILE A 647 16.67 -19.28 -6.86
CA ILE A 647 17.59 -18.88 -7.94
C ILE A 647 17.89 -20.06 -8.90
N PRO A 648 18.21 -21.30 -8.45
CA PRO A 648 18.56 -22.39 -9.36
C PRO A 648 17.44 -22.73 -10.36
N SER A 649 16.18 -22.71 -9.90
CA SER A 649 15.06 -23.02 -10.78
C SER A 649 14.71 -21.86 -11.70
N ALA A 650 14.78 -20.61 -11.21
CA ALA A 650 14.62 -19.42 -12.06
C ALA A 650 15.68 -19.38 -13.17
N MET A 651 16.94 -19.66 -12.82
CA MET A 651 18.05 -19.77 -13.77
C MET A 651 17.79 -20.85 -14.84
N ARG A 652 17.26 -22.01 -14.44
CA ARG A 652 16.89 -23.07 -15.38
C ARG A 652 15.75 -22.64 -16.33
N VAL A 653 14.79 -21.84 -15.87
CA VAL A 653 13.70 -21.32 -16.72
C VAL A 653 14.22 -20.29 -17.72
N LEU A 654 15.07 -19.37 -17.29
CA LEU A 654 15.56 -18.25 -18.10
C LEU A 654 16.70 -18.64 -19.05
N PHE A 655 17.53 -19.60 -18.64
CA PHE A 655 18.80 -19.94 -19.31
C PHE A 655 18.95 -21.43 -19.63
N GLY A 656 18.00 -22.29 -19.23
CA GLY A 656 18.05 -23.73 -19.46
C GLY A 656 17.50 -24.15 -20.83
N GLN A 657 18.39 -24.74 -21.65
CA GLN A 657 18.18 -25.36 -22.97
C GLN A 657 17.59 -24.43 -24.08
N PRO A 658 18.35 -24.15 -25.16
CA PRO A 658 18.05 -23.10 -26.16
C PRO A 658 16.85 -23.39 -27.11
N SER A 659 16.17 -24.52 -26.97
CA SER A 659 15.13 -25.00 -27.89
C SER A 659 13.69 -24.82 -27.40
N VAL A 660 13.49 -24.19 -26.24
CA VAL A 660 12.17 -23.93 -25.69
C VAL A 660 11.93 -22.43 -25.58
N THR A 661 10.95 -21.92 -26.33
CA THR A 661 10.39 -20.60 -26.06
C THR A 661 9.27 -20.80 -25.04
N ILE A 662 9.45 -20.24 -23.85
CA ILE A 662 8.42 -20.21 -22.81
C ILE A 662 7.74 -18.85 -22.93
N SER A 663 6.46 -18.85 -23.29
CA SER A 663 5.65 -17.63 -23.30
C SER A 663 4.70 -17.68 -22.11
N PHE A 664 4.71 -16.62 -21.31
CA PHE A 664 3.80 -16.42 -20.20
C PHE A 664 2.69 -15.48 -20.68
N ALA A 665 1.46 -15.97 -20.74
CA ALA A 665 0.28 -15.16 -21.05
C ALA A 665 -0.82 -15.53 -20.04
N GLY A 666 -1.04 -14.66 -19.06
CA GLY A 666 -1.88 -14.97 -17.88
C GLY A 666 -1.35 -16.14 -17.07
N ASP A 667 -2.23 -16.91 -16.42
CA ASP A 667 -1.89 -18.09 -15.60
C ASP A 667 -1.38 -19.31 -16.40
N GLN A 668 -1.20 -19.17 -17.72
CA GLN A 668 -0.79 -20.27 -18.60
C GLN A 668 0.67 -20.13 -19.03
N VAL A 669 1.44 -21.19 -18.79
CA VAL A 669 2.79 -21.37 -19.33
C VAL A 669 2.68 -22.09 -20.67
N THR A 670 2.88 -21.37 -21.77
CA THR A 670 2.86 -21.98 -23.10
C THR A 670 4.27 -22.40 -23.50
N ARG A 671 4.52 -23.71 -23.51
CA ARG A 671 5.77 -24.33 -23.97
C ARG A 671 5.68 -24.55 -25.48
N THR A 672 6.40 -23.76 -26.27
CA THR A 672 6.50 -23.99 -27.71
C THR A 672 7.86 -24.58 -28.05
N GLU A 673 7.86 -25.84 -28.50
CA GLU A 673 9.06 -26.51 -29.00
C GLU A 673 9.29 -26.10 -30.46
N ARG A 674 10.47 -25.53 -30.75
CA ARG A 674 10.87 -25.29 -32.14
C ARG A 674 11.56 -26.54 -32.67
N ALA A 675 10.97 -27.19 -33.67
CA ALA A 675 11.68 -28.24 -34.42
C ALA A 675 12.93 -27.63 -35.06
N GLY A 676 14.10 -28.20 -34.73
CA GLY A 676 15.40 -27.62 -35.01
C GLY A 676 15.66 -27.33 -36.49
N TYR A 677 16.34 -26.21 -36.73
CA TYR A 677 17.09 -25.99 -37.96
C TYR A 677 18.17 -27.07 -38.06
N ALA A 678 17.98 -28.04 -38.96
CA ALA A 678 19.05 -28.92 -39.39
C ALA A 678 20.08 -28.09 -40.15
N ILE A 679 21.26 -27.89 -39.57
CA ILE A 679 22.43 -27.40 -40.30
C ILE A 679 22.96 -28.58 -41.15
N PRO A 680 23.11 -28.46 -42.48
CA PRO A 680 23.76 -29.49 -43.27
C PRO A 680 25.25 -29.50 -42.94
N ASN A 681 25.76 -30.66 -42.52
CA ASN A 681 27.18 -30.91 -42.27
C ASN A 681 28.05 -30.50 -43.46
N ALA A 682 29.02 -29.61 -43.23
CA ALA A 682 30.16 -29.43 -44.11
C ALA A 682 31.19 -30.54 -43.81
N THR A 683 31.25 -31.56 -44.67
CA THR A 683 32.43 -32.41 -44.82
C THR A 683 32.91 -32.35 -46.26
N ALA A 684 34.19 -32.04 -46.42
CA ALA A 684 34.85 -31.79 -47.69
C ALA A 684 35.07 -33.07 -48.49
N THR A 685 34.77 -33.05 -49.79
CA THR A 685 35.55 -33.77 -50.82
C THR A 685 35.27 -33.23 -52.23
N SER A 686 36.31 -32.59 -52.79
CA SER A 686 36.83 -32.68 -54.16
C SER A 686 35.92 -32.69 -55.41
N ALA A 687 36.26 -31.73 -56.29
CA ALA A 687 36.36 -31.79 -57.76
C ALA A 687 35.09 -31.62 -58.61
N SER A 688 35.03 -30.52 -59.38
CA SER A 688 35.19 -30.53 -60.85
C SER A 688 34.68 -29.22 -61.47
N MET A 689 35.39 -28.77 -62.50
CA MET A 689 35.14 -27.60 -63.34
C MET A 689 33.83 -27.68 -64.15
N ALA A 690 33.24 -26.49 -64.42
CA ALA A 690 32.71 -25.99 -65.72
C ALA A 690 31.66 -24.89 -65.40
N ALA A 691 31.97 -23.60 -65.53
CA ALA A 691 31.99 -22.79 -66.74
C ALA A 691 30.60 -22.43 -67.31
N VAL A 692 30.41 -21.12 -67.53
CA VAL A 692 29.72 -20.43 -68.64
C VAL A 692 28.45 -19.60 -68.32
N ALA A 693 28.58 -18.32 -68.74
CA ALA A 693 27.62 -17.29 -69.19
C ALA A 693 26.60 -16.70 -68.17
N THR A 694 26.61 -15.41 -67.83
CA THR A 694 26.49 -14.12 -68.58
C THR A 694 25.13 -13.84 -69.22
N SER A 695 24.39 -12.87 -68.65
CA SER A 695 23.67 -11.76 -69.31
C SER A 695 22.80 -11.07 -68.25
N SER A 696 22.58 -9.76 -68.17
CA SER A 696 23.03 -8.58 -68.90
C SER A 696 22.45 -7.36 -68.17
N VAL A 697 23.16 -6.24 -68.28
CA VAL A 697 22.89 -4.91 -67.72
C VAL A 697 21.59 -4.28 -68.27
N GLY A 698 20.92 -3.49 -67.42
CA GLY A 698 19.92 -2.50 -67.80
C GLY A 698 19.88 -1.36 -66.76
N ASP A 699 20.33 -0.19 -67.17
CA ASP A 699 20.67 1.02 -66.40
C ASP A 699 19.46 1.98 -66.27
N SER A 700 19.36 2.73 -65.15
CA SER A 700 18.96 4.17 -65.09
C SER A 700 18.40 4.62 -63.72
N ALA A 701 19.24 5.38 -63.02
CA ALA A 701 19.02 6.71 -62.40
C ALA A 701 17.77 7.07 -61.57
N VAL A 702 18.05 7.39 -60.29
CA VAL A 702 17.69 8.60 -59.51
C VAL A 702 16.26 9.17 -59.61
N ALA A 703 15.52 9.09 -58.49
CA ALA A 703 14.68 10.18 -57.98
C ALA A 703 14.33 9.95 -56.49
N MET A 704 14.66 10.89 -55.61
CA MET A 704 13.89 11.12 -54.37
C MET A 704 12.70 12.04 -54.71
N PRO A 705 11.55 11.86 -54.05
CA PRO A 705 11.01 13.02 -53.34
C PRO A 705 10.32 12.70 -52.00
N ALA A 706 10.51 13.66 -51.09
CA ALA A 706 9.64 14.22 -50.06
C ALA A 706 8.52 13.37 -49.41
N ALA A 707 8.55 13.37 -48.08
CA ALA A 707 7.48 12.98 -47.17
C ALA A 707 6.27 13.93 -47.23
N THR A 708 5.08 13.36 -47.16
CA THR A 708 3.85 14.00 -46.66
C THR A 708 2.95 12.89 -46.06
N PRO A 709 2.15 13.18 -45.02
CA PRO A 709 1.65 12.18 -44.08
C PRO A 709 0.37 11.50 -44.60
N MET A 710 0.26 10.19 -44.41
CA MET A 710 -1.00 9.45 -44.60
C MET A 710 -1.71 9.29 -43.26
N ALA A 711 -2.88 9.92 -43.16
CA ALA A 711 -3.92 9.57 -42.22
C ALA A 711 -4.43 8.15 -42.55
N VAL A 712 -4.66 7.34 -41.51
CA VAL A 712 -5.31 6.02 -41.65
C VAL A 712 -6.77 6.19 -41.27
N GLU A 713 -7.66 6.17 -42.27
CA GLU A 713 -9.10 5.98 -42.06
C GLU A 713 -9.36 4.51 -41.68
N ALA A 714 -10.08 4.30 -40.57
CA ALA A 714 -10.57 2.99 -40.19
C ALA A 714 -11.78 2.60 -41.06
N THR A 715 -11.64 1.57 -41.90
CA THR A 715 -12.76 0.96 -42.62
C THR A 715 -13.61 0.12 -41.67
N VAL A 716 -14.86 0.52 -41.47
CA VAL A 716 -15.88 -0.25 -40.75
C VAL A 716 -16.39 -1.38 -41.63
N THR A 717 -16.10 -2.63 -41.26
CA THR A 717 -16.72 -3.82 -41.88
C THR A 717 -18.14 -4.02 -41.36
N ALA A 718 -19.09 -4.23 -42.27
CA ALA A 718 -20.49 -4.51 -41.94
C ALA A 718 -20.67 -5.84 -41.20
N ALA A 719 -21.61 -5.89 -40.26
CA ALA A 719 -21.95 -7.07 -39.47
C ALA A 719 -22.45 -8.23 -40.36
N ALA A 720 -21.97 -9.44 -40.09
CA ALA A 720 -22.37 -10.66 -40.80
C ALA A 720 -23.79 -11.11 -40.41
N ASP A 721 -24.50 -11.70 -41.37
CA ASP A 721 -25.85 -12.27 -41.18
C ASP A 721 -25.76 -13.52 -40.26
N PRO A 722 -26.41 -13.52 -39.08
CA PRO A 722 -26.32 -14.61 -38.11
C PRO A 722 -26.84 -15.95 -38.65
N ALA A 723 -27.61 -15.97 -39.74
CA ALA A 723 -28.05 -17.21 -40.39
C ALA A 723 -26.91 -17.96 -41.13
N THR A 724 -25.74 -17.35 -41.29
CA THR A 724 -24.62 -17.91 -42.06
C THR A 724 -23.47 -18.44 -41.20
N VAL A 725 -23.60 -18.40 -39.88
CA VAL A 725 -22.55 -18.82 -38.94
C VAL A 725 -22.70 -20.31 -38.60
N GLU A 726 -21.79 -21.16 -39.07
CA GLU A 726 -21.71 -22.55 -38.63
C GLU A 726 -21.05 -22.65 -37.24
N ALA A 727 -21.58 -23.53 -36.40
CA ALA A 727 -21.06 -23.76 -35.06
C ALA A 727 -19.68 -24.45 -35.12
N SER A 728 -18.68 -23.84 -34.48
CA SER A 728 -17.34 -24.42 -34.38
C SER A 728 -17.36 -25.72 -33.57
N THR A 729 -16.88 -26.82 -34.15
CA THR A 729 -16.73 -28.13 -33.47
C THR A 729 -15.37 -28.27 -32.77
N ALA A 730 -14.61 -27.18 -32.61
CA ALA A 730 -13.21 -27.22 -32.18
C ALA A 730 -13.01 -27.43 -30.65
N PHE A 731 -14.06 -27.35 -29.83
CA PHE A 731 -13.93 -27.44 -28.38
C PHE A 731 -15.22 -27.93 -27.70
N SER A 732 -15.09 -28.81 -26.70
CA SER A 732 -16.17 -29.20 -25.80
C SER A 732 -15.86 -28.72 -24.38
N GLY A 733 -16.33 -27.52 -24.04
CA GLY A 733 -16.18 -26.90 -22.73
C GLY A 733 -16.98 -25.60 -22.66
N ASN A 734 -17.27 -25.12 -21.45
CA ASN A 734 -17.99 -23.87 -21.23
C ASN A 734 -17.16 -22.69 -21.75
N VAL A 735 -17.75 -21.87 -22.61
CA VAL A 735 -17.15 -20.62 -23.08
C VAL A 735 -17.67 -19.49 -22.20
N TYR A 736 -16.76 -18.71 -21.62
CA TYR A 736 -17.08 -17.53 -20.84
C TYR A 736 -16.71 -16.28 -21.64
N ALA A 737 -17.64 -15.33 -21.77
CA ALA A 737 -17.35 -14.01 -22.30
C ALA A 737 -16.81 -13.14 -21.15
N LEU A 738 -15.59 -12.61 -21.29
CA LEU A 738 -15.00 -11.67 -20.34
C LEU A 738 -15.26 -10.24 -20.81
N GLY A 739 -16.01 -9.49 -20.02
CA GLY A 739 -16.47 -8.12 -20.29
C GLY A 739 -17.96 -7.94 -19.99
N THR A 740 -18.43 -6.69 -19.86
CA THR A 740 -19.86 -6.39 -19.74
C THR A 740 -20.50 -6.49 -21.13
N LEU A 741 -21.38 -7.47 -21.34
CA LEU A 741 -22.16 -7.57 -22.57
C LEU A 741 -23.15 -6.40 -22.64
N GLY A 742 -22.85 -5.42 -23.50
CA GLY A 742 -23.76 -4.34 -23.84
C GLY A 742 -24.79 -4.81 -24.87
N TYR A 743 -26.07 -4.73 -24.53
CA TYR A 743 -27.17 -4.98 -25.46
C TYR A 743 -27.80 -3.64 -25.82
N ASP A 744 -27.80 -3.28 -27.10
CA ASP A 744 -28.62 -2.19 -27.62
C ASP A 744 -29.92 -2.79 -28.17
N PHE A 745 -31.04 -2.52 -27.50
CA PHE A 745 -32.35 -3.02 -27.92
C PHE A 745 -32.92 -2.22 -29.11
N GLY A 746 -32.31 -1.09 -29.48
CA GLY A 746 -32.72 -0.20 -30.57
C GLY A 746 -34.03 0.56 -30.32
N ASP A 747 -35.02 -0.09 -29.70
CA ASP A 747 -36.28 0.50 -29.25
C ASP A 747 -36.80 -0.16 -27.97
N GLU A 748 -37.72 0.52 -27.27
CA GLU A 748 -38.28 0.05 -26.01
C GLU A 748 -39.14 -1.21 -26.18
N THR A 749 -39.74 -1.40 -27.37
CA THR A 749 -40.62 -2.54 -27.65
C THR A 749 -39.84 -3.87 -27.68
N ARG A 750 -38.61 -3.85 -28.21
CA ARG A 750 -37.71 -5.01 -28.21
C ARG A 750 -37.19 -5.34 -26.81
N ARG A 751 -36.92 -4.33 -25.99
CA ARG A 751 -36.52 -4.53 -24.57
C ARG A 751 -37.62 -5.27 -23.80
N ASP A 752 -38.87 -4.88 -23.99
CA ASP A 752 -39.99 -5.47 -23.25
C ASP A 752 -40.33 -6.88 -23.74
N THR A 753 -40.21 -7.12 -25.05
CA THR A 753 -40.33 -8.48 -25.63
C THR A 753 -39.24 -9.42 -25.11
N PHE A 754 -38.02 -8.91 -24.88
CA PHE A 754 -36.92 -9.68 -24.31
C PHE A 754 -37.17 -10.02 -22.84
N LYS A 755 -37.72 -9.07 -22.05
CA LYS A 755 -38.11 -9.31 -20.66
C LYS A 755 -39.21 -10.36 -20.53
N GLU A 756 -40.22 -10.34 -21.40
CA GLU A 756 -41.29 -11.35 -21.40
C GLU A 756 -40.81 -12.76 -21.74
N ARG A 757 -39.70 -12.91 -22.48
CA ARG A 757 -39.12 -14.22 -22.81
C ARG A 757 -38.12 -14.75 -21.78
N MET A 758 -37.66 -13.89 -20.88
CA MET A 758 -36.72 -14.23 -19.80
C MET A 758 -37.44 -14.48 -18.46
N ALA A 759 -38.73 -14.13 -18.36
CA ALA A 759 -39.64 -14.55 -17.29
C ALA A 759 -40.29 -15.89 -17.62
#